data_AF-B5Y6Q7-F1
#
_entry.id   AF-B5Y6Q7-F1
#
_cell.length_a   1.000
_cell.length_b   1.000
_cell.length_c   1.000
_cell.angle_alpha   90.00
_cell.angle_beta   90.00
_cell.angle_gamma   90.00
#
_symmetry.space_group_name_H-M   'P 1'
#
loop_
_entity.id
_entity.type
_entity.pdbx_description
1 polymer ?
#
loop_
_entity_poly.entity_id
_entity_poly.type
_entity_poly.pdbx_seq_one_letter_code
_entity_poly.pdbx_strand_id
1 'polypeptide(L)'
;MKGMKKLFALFAVLALALTLTPVLTANAAVPVYSMTVKEPVWTTEKALGIDLDGGGLSEDPLLKVDGTIGGVTGLDVNNFDFSAASVFYIEPSYNNFTMYVFYNDITVLDDGVYALTYDVDGDLTADVSADIPIRLFKVTTKAAVPAEVTSGDKVTISGTVTPLDESLGLTVHDYYVAVWREGIVDEPAKYTEISPTGTFELTFNAYGNVGTDYYLTVQTGGNYNEAPYYTITVKKLADVTVALTPDTIVAGVDNDVTLQLFVGDVELGNHVVTGTIALGSETATFAGITGARGRIKATGVNFSSVGVADVTVKVSGPDYYGTGTAKLNVSTSEEYGLAVKWPTTWKIGEVNTVEFSTPYAGYTVHSVKVKVSGPVKENGEALTGGNSIDVTPLGYGELTLQVEAVLVGTPTQVISKTFSTTIPGYVASVDPEELVRGATQTLTVVVKDAYGNPVNNALVQFISPVNSGDPIAKVNGRTESVNNGTYKLEIVGSKIAKADANSYVEVFSGTKLQAKVFVEIARSTGINITLDKSEIVLGPKTTLTVTVASPEALNNAKVKLVDADGENTGVLAYTFTGAATVQKVTLPVNTMPEEAGVYQVVVESVNYVGSATLTFIEPVITATPAEILANSSNVVTFTSENVDDLRSITQVTATGAVKSITAKIAEDAITATIVTTAEKGTVKVTFKFNSGYEHEVKLSSVYGKLTVENATVAFGTKVLTFKPVDAAGATLAAGTDVKINLLGNEYNGSVAADGSVSILIPELPMGTYSVLVKVAGYQDATFSLVVAEAEPEFKTVIELAPGMDIYTVNGETKFWDATPYIKDGRTLVPIRHLAEAIGFKADWDFSDPANKMVFIYTAEQDPEKDKEHPFILLIIGQPTAMVSGNLVALDVAPEILNGRTMVPLRFVVETLGYKVEWLGGTIRLMK
;
A
#
# COMPACT_ATOMS: atom_id res chain seq x y z
N MET A 1 5.35 -38.58 -33.59
CA MET A 1 4.37 -39.44 -34.30
C MET A 1 3.38 -40.02 -33.28
N LYS A 2 2.09 -40.01 -33.64
CA LYS A 2 0.94 -40.68 -32.99
C LYS A 2 0.56 -40.23 -31.56
N GLY A 3 -0.38 -39.28 -31.52
CA GLY A 3 -1.16 -38.92 -30.32
C GLY A 3 -2.02 -37.68 -30.56
N MET A 4 -1.56 -36.79 -31.45
CA MET A 4 -2.18 -35.53 -31.85
C MET A 4 -3.27 -35.68 -32.95
N LYS A 5 -4.10 -36.73 -32.87
CA LYS A 5 -5.13 -37.05 -33.89
C LYS A 5 -6.58 -37.11 -33.39
N LYS A 6 -6.86 -36.75 -32.13
CA LYS A 6 -8.25 -36.69 -31.62
C LYS A 6 -8.77 -35.27 -31.30
N LEU A 7 -7.94 -34.23 -31.41
CA LEU A 7 -8.36 -32.85 -31.18
C LEU A 7 -8.68 -32.06 -32.48
N PHE A 8 -8.31 -32.59 -33.65
CA PHE A 8 -8.64 -32.00 -34.96
C PHE A 8 -9.89 -32.61 -35.65
N ALA A 9 -10.55 -33.59 -35.01
CA ALA A 9 -11.77 -34.22 -35.55
C ALA A 9 -13.07 -33.58 -35.04
N LEU A 10 -13.04 -32.75 -33.99
CA LEU A 10 -14.24 -32.11 -33.44
C LEU A 10 -14.51 -30.73 -34.05
N PHE A 11 -13.46 -30.00 -34.47
CA PHE A 11 -13.61 -28.72 -35.17
C PHE A 11 -13.93 -28.84 -36.68
N ALA A 12 -13.78 -30.02 -37.27
CA ALA A 12 -14.16 -30.29 -38.66
C ALA A 12 -15.64 -30.74 -38.82
N VAL A 13 -16.34 -31.04 -37.72
CA VAL A 13 -17.76 -31.48 -37.74
C VAL A 13 -18.74 -30.33 -37.48
N LEU A 14 -18.30 -29.23 -36.86
CA LEU A 14 -19.17 -28.05 -36.65
C LEU A 14 -19.11 -27.02 -37.79
N ALA A 15 -18.12 -27.11 -38.68
CA ALA A 15 -17.97 -26.21 -39.84
C ALA A 15 -18.52 -26.80 -41.16
N LEU A 16 -19.11 -28.00 -41.15
CA LEU A 16 -19.66 -28.68 -42.34
C LEU A 16 -21.17 -29.01 -42.22
N ALA A 17 -21.90 -28.33 -41.34
CA ALA A 17 -23.37 -28.46 -41.19
C ALA A 17 -24.15 -27.20 -41.61
N LEU A 18 -23.48 -26.24 -42.25
CA LEU A 18 -24.09 -25.06 -42.88
C LEU A 18 -23.64 -25.00 -44.34
N THR A 19 -24.19 -25.89 -45.18
CA THR A 19 -24.26 -25.79 -46.67
C THR A 19 -24.81 -27.08 -47.27
N LEU A 20 -26.07 -27.39 -46.98
CA LEU A 20 -26.85 -28.30 -47.82
C LEU A 20 -28.25 -27.69 -47.94
N THR A 21 -28.50 -27.02 -49.05
CA THR A 21 -29.84 -26.70 -49.53
C THR A 21 -30.49 -27.97 -50.08
N PRO A 22 -31.56 -28.51 -49.47
CA PRO A 22 -32.49 -29.32 -50.22
C PRO A 22 -33.39 -28.39 -51.04
N VAL A 23 -33.33 -28.55 -52.36
CA VAL A 23 -34.44 -28.15 -53.24
C VAL A 23 -35.58 -29.12 -52.92
N LEU A 24 -36.48 -28.68 -52.06
CA LEU A 24 -37.79 -29.27 -51.85
C LEU A 24 -38.80 -28.36 -52.53
N THR A 25 -39.57 -28.96 -53.42
CA THR A 25 -40.76 -28.43 -54.09
C THR A 25 -41.60 -27.56 -53.15
N ALA A 26 -42.08 -26.43 -53.66
CA ALA A 26 -43.06 -25.58 -52.97
C ALA A 26 -44.31 -26.40 -52.64
N ASN A 27 -44.40 -26.91 -51.41
CA ASN A 27 -45.69 -27.03 -50.74
C ASN A 27 -46.11 -25.60 -50.42
N ALA A 28 -47.36 -25.25 -50.73
CA ALA A 28 -47.95 -24.01 -50.26
C ALA A 28 -47.66 -23.87 -48.75
N ALA A 29 -47.08 -22.74 -48.34
CA ALA A 29 -46.85 -22.46 -46.94
C ALA A 29 -48.19 -22.55 -46.22
N VAL A 30 -48.32 -23.50 -45.29
CA VAL A 30 -49.47 -23.52 -44.38
C VAL A 30 -49.41 -22.20 -43.61
N PRO A 31 -50.46 -21.36 -43.65
CA PRO A 31 -50.46 -20.10 -42.91
C PRO A 31 -50.27 -20.39 -41.42
N VAL A 32 -49.36 -19.66 -40.78
CA VAL A 32 -49.18 -19.69 -39.32
C VAL A 32 -50.14 -18.64 -38.75
N TYR A 33 -51.22 -19.10 -38.13
CA TYR A 33 -52.16 -18.25 -37.42
C TYR A 33 -51.72 -18.06 -35.96
N SER A 34 -51.98 -16.88 -35.39
CA SER A 34 -51.69 -16.59 -33.98
C SER A 34 -52.66 -15.55 -33.45
N MET A 35 -53.19 -15.73 -32.23
CA MET A 35 -53.95 -14.70 -31.53
C MET A 35 -53.05 -14.01 -30.50
N THR A 36 -53.17 -12.69 -30.37
CA THR A 36 -52.54 -11.91 -29.30
C THR A 36 -53.57 -10.95 -28.73
N VAL A 37 -53.72 -10.94 -27.42
CA VAL A 37 -54.66 -10.10 -26.68
C VAL A 37 -53.90 -9.17 -25.73
N LYS A 38 -54.41 -7.96 -25.55
CA LYS A 38 -53.95 -7.03 -24.53
C LYS A 38 -54.63 -7.35 -23.19
N GLU A 39 -54.05 -6.84 -22.11
CA GLU A 39 -54.63 -6.96 -20.78
C GLU A 39 -56.08 -6.44 -20.77
N PRO A 40 -57.05 -7.24 -20.29
CA PRO A 40 -58.44 -6.84 -20.19
C PRO A 40 -58.65 -5.61 -19.29
N VAL A 41 -59.57 -4.74 -19.68
CA VAL A 41 -59.87 -3.50 -18.96
C VAL A 41 -61.37 -3.44 -18.64
N TRP A 42 -61.70 -3.26 -17.37
CA TRP A 42 -63.07 -2.95 -16.95
C TRP A 42 -63.40 -1.48 -17.23
N THR A 43 -64.57 -1.25 -17.83
CA THR A 43 -65.08 0.06 -18.23
C THR A 43 -66.61 0.06 -18.19
N THR A 44 -67.26 1.06 -18.78
CA THR A 44 -68.72 1.14 -18.94
C THR A 44 -69.05 1.66 -20.33
N GLU A 45 -70.23 1.37 -20.86
CA GLU A 45 -70.70 1.92 -22.14
C GLU A 45 -70.62 3.44 -22.18
N LYS A 46 -71.03 4.09 -21.09
CA LYS A 46 -70.97 5.54 -20.95
C LYS A 46 -69.54 6.08 -20.95
N ALA A 47 -68.58 5.36 -20.37
CA ALA A 47 -67.17 5.73 -20.43
C ALA A 47 -66.59 5.58 -21.84
N LEU A 48 -67.07 4.62 -22.62
CA LEU A 48 -66.69 4.42 -24.01
C LEU A 48 -67.45 5.33 -24.99
N GLY A 49 -68.63 5.80 -24.61
CA GLY A 49 -69.55 6.54 -25.49
C GLY A 49 -70.19 5.67 -26.58
N ILE A 50 -70.28 4.36 -26.36
CA ILE A 50 -70.80 3.36 -27.31
C ILE A 50 -71.97 2.63 -26.63
N ASP A 51 -73.08 2.48 -27.35
CA ASP A 51 -74.28 1.75 -26.94
C ASP A 51 -74.26 0.39 -27.67
N LEU A 52 -73.88 -0.67 -26.95
CA LEU A 52 -73.61 -2.01 -27.49
C LEU A 52 -74.89 -2.86 -27.55
N ASP A 53 -75.77 -2.74 -26.55
CA ASP A 53 -77.00 -3.53 -26.44
C ASP A 53 -78.25 -2.81 -26.99
N GLY A 54 -78.14 -1.53 -27.33
CA GLY A 54 -79.23 -0.70 -27.85
C GLY A 54 -80.20 -0.19 -26.76
N GLY A 55 -79.84 -0.34 -25.49
CA GLY A 55 -80.55 0.17 -24.32
C GLY A 55 -80.20 1.60 -23.94
N GLY A 56 -79.18 2.18 -24.58
CA GLY A 56 -78.60 3.49 -24.26
C GLY A 56 -77.44 3.38 -23.28
N LEU A 57 -76.56 4.40 -23.25
CA LEU A 57 -75.30 4.37 -22.48
C LEU A 57 -75.48 4.04 -20.99
N SER A 58 -75.13 2.82 -20.58
CA SER A 58 -75.16 2.34 -19.19
C SER A 58 -73.85 2.60 -18.42
N GLU A 59 -73.94 2.54 -17.08
CA GLU A 59 -72.77 2.53 -16.17
C GLU A 59 -72.45 1.11 -15.70
N ASP A 60 -73.05 0.09 -16.31
CA ASP A 60 -72.87 -1.30 -15.91
C ASP A 60 -71.43 -1.75 -16.27
N PRO A 61 -70.76 -2.53 -15.39
CA PRO A 61 -69.40 -2.98 -15.65
C PRO A 61 -69.31 -3.81 -16.94
N LEU A 62 -68.36 -3.42 -17.78
CA LEU A 62 -68.13 -3.96 -19.11
C LEU A 62 -66.65 -4.34 -19.23
N LEU A 63 -66.34 -5.60 -19.56
CA LEU A 63 -64.99 -6.05 -19.82
C LEU A 63 -64.63 -5.75 -21.27
N LYS A 64 -63.59 -4.94 -21.49
CA LYS A 64 -63.03 -4.62 -22.80
C LYS A 64 -61.71 -5.35 -23.02
N VAL A 65 -61.60 -6.09 -24.11
CA VAL A 65 -60.38 -6.83 -24.51
C VAL A 65 -60.01 -6.45 -25.93
N ASP A 66 -58.82 -5.88 -26.13
CA ASP A 66 -58.30 -5.60 -27.47
C ASP A 66 -57.38 -6.74 -27.91
N GLY A 67 -57.44 -7.15 -29.18
CA GLY A 67 -56.54 -8.18 -29.70
C GLY A 67 -56.30 -8.09 -31.20
N THR A 68 -55.44 -8.97 -31.69
CA THR A 68 -55.04 -9.11 -33.09
C THR A 68 -54.91 -10.58 -33.45
N ILE A 69 -55.34 -10.93 -34.65
CA ILE A 69 -55.12 -12.25 -35.24
C ILE A 69 -54.15 -12.13 -36.41
N GLY A 70 -53.04 -12.87 -36.34
CA GLY A 70 -52.05 -12.98 -37.40
C GLY A 70 -52.47 -14.01 -38.44
N GLY A 71 -52.17 -13.73 -39.71
CA GLY A 71 -52.38 -14.67 -40.83
C GLY A 71 -53.75 -14.59 -41.52
N VAL A 72 -54.70 -13.80 -41.01
CA VAL A 72 -56.04 -13.60 -41.60
C VAL A 72 -56.12 -12.29 -42.41
N THR A 73 -57.00 -12.24 -43.41
CA THR A 73 -57.22 -11.04 -44.28
C THR A 73 -58.50 -10.26 -43.94
N GLY A 74 -59.26 -10.74 -42.95
CA GLY A 74 -60.47 -10.14 -42.39
C GLY A 74 -60.98 -11.02 -41.25
N LEU A 75 -61.77 -10.45 -40.34
CA LEU A 75 -62.36 -11.17 -39.20
C LEU A 75 -63.88 -11.31 -39.38
N ASP A 76 -64.39 -12.52 -39.14
CA ASP A 76 -65.82 -12.78 -38.98
C ASP A 76 -66.14 -12.83 -37.48
N VAL A 77 -67.05 -11.97 -37.03
CA VAL A 77 -67.44 -11.90 -35.61
C VAL A 77 -68.09 -13.19 -35.12
N ASN A 78 -68.70 -13.98 -36.00
CA ASN A 78 -69.37 -15.24 -35.63
C ASN A 78 -68.37 -16.38 -35.37
N ASN A 79 -67.11 -16.20 -35.73
CA ASN A 79 -66.06 -17.20 -35.53
C ASN A 79 -65.36 -17.06 -34.17
N PHE A 80 -65.67 -16.01 -33.40
CA PHE A 80 -65.20 -15.89 -32.03
C PHE A 80 -66.06 -16.74 -31.10
N ASP A 81 -65.43 -17.41 -30.15
CA ASP A 81 -66.09 -18.03 -29.01
C ASP A 81 -65.32 -17.65 -27.73
N PHE A 82 -66.04 -17.19 -26.72
CA PHE A 82 -65.45 -16.80 -25.44
C PHE A 82 -65.97 -17.69 -24.34
N SER A 83 -65.10 -18.53 -23.78
CA SER A 83 -65.51 -19.59 -22.86
C SER A 83 -66.16 -19.08 -21.56
N ALA A 84 -66.04 -17.79 -21.24
CA ALA A 84 -66.65 -17.20 -20.05
C ALA A 84 -68.09 -16.70 -20.28
N ALA A 85 -68.50 -16.40 -21.51
CA ALA A 85 -69.76 -15.71 -21.78
C ALA A 85 -70.46 -16.22 -23.04
N SER A 86 -71.77 -16.43 -22.92
CA SER A 86 -72.62 -16.79 -24.07
C SER A 86 -73.06 -15.60 -24.92
N VAL A 87 -72.88 -14.38 -24.38
CA VAL A 87 -73.21 -13.11 -25.05
C VAL A 87 -72.00 -12.19 -24.90
N PHE A 88 -71.47 -11.74 -26.04
CA PHE A 88 -70.40 -10.75 -26.11
C PHE A 88 -70.46 -10.04 -27.46
N TYR A 89 -69.83 -8.87 -27.54
CA TYR A 89 -69.81 -8.02 -28.72
C TYR A 89 -68.38 -7.92 -29.26
N ILE A 90 -68.21 -8.12 -30.56
CA ILE A 90 -66.92 -7.97 -31.24
C ILE A 90 -67.00 -6.80 -32.22
N GLU A 91 -66.05 -5.87 -32.09
CA GLU A 91 -65.80 -4.82 -33.06
C GLU A 91 -64.53 -5.16 -33.88
N PRO A 92 -64.68 -5.73 -35.09
CA PRO A 92 -63.53 -6.09 -35.92
C PRO A 92 -63.00 -4.89 -36.72
N SER A 93 -61.68 -4.80 -36.86
CA SER A 93 -61.00 -3.83 -37.73
C SER A 93 -59.81 -4.50 -38.44
N TYR A 94 -60.06 -4.94 -39.67
CA TYR A 94 -59.14 -5.73 -40.50
C TYR A 94 -58.75 -7.03 -39.79
N ASN A 95 -57.57 -7.09 -39.15
CA ASN A 95 -57.11 -8.23 -38.38
C ASN A 95 -57.02 -7.95 -36.86
N ASN A 96 -57.47 -6.77 -36.42
CA ASN A 96 -57.63 -6.43 -35.00
C ASN A 96 -59.09 -6.60 -34.59
N PHE A 97 -59.32 -6.84 -33.31
CA PHE A 97 -60.66 -6.87 -32.73
C PHE A 97 -60.65 -6.17 -31.37
N THR A 98 -61.82 -5.66 -31.00
CA THR A 98 -62.13 -5.34 -29.61
C THR A 98 -63.36 -6.14 -29.20
N MET A 99 -63.21 -6.94 -28.15
CA MET A 99 -64.29 -7.67 -27.50
C MET A 99 -64.82 -6.88 -26.32
N TYR A 100 -66.14 -6.85 -26.17
CA TYR A 100 -66.84 -6.28 -25.04
C TYR A 100 -67.78 -7.33 -24.46
N VAL A 101 -67.70 -7.55 -23.15
CA VAL A 101 -68.56 -8.51 -22.44
C VAL A 101 -69.14 -7.82 -21.22
N PHE A 102 -70.46 -7.67 -21.14
CA PHE A 102 -71.05 -7.14 -19.92
C PHE A 102 -70.82 -8.12 -18.80
N TYR A 103 -70.60 -7.58 -17.61
CA TYR A 103 -70.40 -8.37 -16.40
C TYR A 103 -71.53 -9.41 -16.19
N ASN A 104 -72.79 -9.01 -16.40
CA ASN A 104 -73.95 -9.89 -16.20
C ASN A 104 -74.06 -11.02 -17.24
N ASP A 105 -73.35 -10.92 -18.36
CA ASP A 105 -73.32 -11.94 -19.42
C ASP A 105 -72.18 -12.97 -19.23
N ILE A 106 -71.30 -12.73 -18.26
CA ILE A 106 -70.27 -13.70 -17.85
C ILE A 106 -70.96 -14.82 -17.06
N THR A 107 -70.96 -16.00 -17.65
CA THR A 107 -71.70 -17.18 -17.16
C THR A 107 -71.01 -17.90 -15.99
N VAL A 108 -69.71 -17.68 -15.81
CA VAL A 108 -68.92 -18.17 -14.67
C VAL A 108 -68.26 -16.98 -14.00
N LEU A 109 -68.81 -16.56 -12.87
CA LEU A 109 -68.53 -15.26 -12.27
C LEU A 109 -67.53 -15.41 -11.11
N ASP A 110 -66.34 -15.92 -11.45
CA ASP A 110 -65.21 -16.08 -10.54
C ASP A 110 -63.94 -15.49 -11.18
N ASP A 111 -63.00 -15.01 -10.35
CA ASP A 111 -61.65 -14.69 -10.84
C ASP A 111 -61.05 -15.94 -11.49
N GLY A 112 -60.59 -15.82 -12.73
CA GLY A 112 -60.10 -16.95 -13.50
C GLY A 112 -59.61 -16.59 -14.89
N VAL A 113 -59.03 -17.56 -15.59
CA VAL A 113 -58.56 -17.40 -16.97
C VAL A 113 -59.52 -18.15 -17.89
N TYR A 114 -59.98 -17.46 -18.92
CA TYR A 114 -60.96 -17.98 -19.86
C TYR A 114 -60.43 -17.85 -21.29
N ALA A 115 -60.66 -18.86 -22.11
CA ALA A 115 -60.15 -18.88 -23.47
C ALA A 115 -61.05 -18.06 -24.39
N LEU A 116 -60.45 -17.15 -25.15
CA LEU A 116 -61.04 -16.58 -26.36
C LEU A 116 -60.49 -17.35 -27.56
N THR A 117 -61.34 -18.06 -28.28
CA THR A 117 -60.99 -18.82 -29.48
C THR A 117 -61.50 -18.11 -30.72
N TYR A 118 -60.80 -18.30 -31.84
CA TYR A 118 -61.24 -17.87 -33.16
C TYR A 118 -61.05 -18.99 -34.17
N ASP A 119 -62.16 -19.40 -34.80
CA ASP A 119 -62.18 -20.38 -35.88
C ASP A 119 -61.78 -19.72 -37.21
N VAL A 120 -60.67 -20.16 -37.80
CA VAL A 120 -60.09 -19.51 -38.97
C VAL A 120 -60.72 -19.94 -40.29
N ASP A 121 -61.35 -21.13 -40.37
CA ASP A 121 -61.81 -21.72 -41.66
C ASP A 121 -63.12 -22.54 -41.55
N GLY A 122 -63.84 -22.53 -40.42
CA GLY A 122 -65.05 -23.32 -40.19
C GLY A 122 -64.76 -24.81 -39.92
N ASP A 123 -63.52 -25.13 -39.53
CA ASP A 123 -63.02 -26.46 -39.21
C ASP A 123 -62.17 -26.35 -37.93
N LEU A 124 -62.69 -26.93 -36.83
CA LEU A 124 -62.22 -26.87 -35.43
C LEU A 124 -60.79 -27.41 -35.19
N THR A 125 -60.00 -27.63 -36.23
CA THR A 125 -58.65 -28.20 -36.17
C THR A 125 -57.54 -27.18 -36.37
N ALA A 126 -57.87 -25.91 -36.65
CA ALA A 126 -56.93 -24.80 -36.83
C ALA A 126 -57.26 -23.55 -35.98
N ASP A 127 -58.00 -23.70 -34.88
CA ASP A 127 -58.38 -22.61 -34.00
C ASP A 127 -57.16 -21.96 -33.34
N VAL A 128 -57.17 -20.63 -33.26
CA VAL A 128 -56.23 -19.87 -32.43
C VAL A 128 -56.93 -19.42 -31.16
N SER A 129 -56.27 -19.59 -30.03
CA SER A 129 -56.80 -19.19 -28.72
C SER A 129 -55.87 -18.20 -28.02
N ALA A 130 -56.45 -17.38 -27.16
CA ALA A 130 -55.72 -16.58 -26.19
C ALA A 130 -56.43 -16.60 -24.83
N ASP A 131 -55.62 -16.59 -23.77
CA ASP A 131 -56.08 -16.59 -22.39
C ASP A 131 -56.48 -15.18 -21.93
N ILE A 132 -57.70 -15.03 -21.44
CA ILE A 132 -58.26 -13.77 -20.93
C ILE A 132 -58.41 -13.88 -19.40
N PRO A 133 -57.59 -13.18 -18.62
CA PRO A 133 -57.78 -13.12 -17.17
C PRO A 133 -58.97 -12.21 -16.83
N ILE A 134 -59.96 -12.76 -16.14
CA ILE A 134 -61.05 -12.00 -15.53
C ILE A 134 -60.73 -11.85 -14.03
N ARG A 135 -60.75 -10.61 -13.54
CA ARG A 135 -60.53 -10.24 -12.14
C ARG A 135 -61.69 -9.37 -11.68
N LEU A 136 -62.34 -9.69 -10.56
CA LEU A 136 -63.53 -9.05 -10.01
C LEU A 136 -63.21 -8.08 -8.86
N PHE A 137 -61.97 -8.10 -8.37
CA PHE A 137 -61.51 -7.25 -7.29
C PHE A 137 -60.46 -6.25 -7.77
N LYS A 138 -60.31 -5.19 -6.98
CA LYS A 138 -59.16 -4.31 -7.00
C LYS A 138 -58.30 -4.64 -5.78
N VAL A 139 -57.09 -5.15 -6.03
CA VAL A 139 -56.08 -5.37 -5.01
C VAL A 139 -55.14 -4.17 -4.98
N THR A 140 -55.06 -3.50 -3.83
CA THR A 140 -54.14 -2.36 -3.61
C THR A 140 -53.17 -2.70 -2.49
N THR A 141 -51.88 -2.80 -2.79
CA THR A 141 -50.86 -3.12 -1.79
C THR A 141 -50.31 -1.87 -1.12
N LYS A 142 -49.99 -1.97 0.18
CA LYS A 142 -49.42 -0.87 0.98
C LYS A 142 -48.00 -0.51 0.53
N ALA A 143 -47.26 -1.50 0.04
CA ALA A 143 -45.94 -1.36 -0.56
C ALA A 143 -45.91 -2.08 -1.92
N ALA A 144 -44.96 -1.75 -2.78
CA ALA A 144 -44.79 -2.45 -4.05
C ALA A 144 -44.49 -3.94 -3.80
N VAL A 145 -45.21 -4.82 -4.50
CA VAL A 145 -44.91 -6.26 -4.49
C VAL A 145 -43.61 -6.48 -5.26
N PRO A 146 -42.62 -7.19 -4.68
CA PRO A 146 -41.36 -7.45 -5.38
C PRO A 146 -41.60 -8.34 -6.59
N ALA A 147 -41.21 -7.90 -7.78
CA ALA A 147 -41.29 -8.72 -8.99
C ALA A 147 -40.22 -9.83 -9.03
N GLU A 148 -39.11 -9.64 -8.32
CA GLU A 148 -37.97 -10.56 -8.28
C GLU A 148 -37.54 -10.82 -6.83
N VAL A 149 -37.25 -12.08 -6.52
CA VAL A 149 -36.78 -12.52 -5.20
C VAL A 149 -35.62 -13.51 -5.30
N THR A 150 -34.88 -13.67 -4.22
CA THR A 150 -33.89 -14.72 -4.03
C THR A 150 -34.55 -15.91 -3.36
N SER A 151 -34.17 -17.12 -3.75
CA SER A 151 -34.61 -18.35 -3.09
C SER A 151 -34.25 -18.30 -1.59
N GLY A 152 -35.23 -18.51 -0.71
CA GLY A 152 -35.13 -18.34 0.74
C GLY A 152 -35.62 -16.99 1.27
N ASP A 153 -35.93 -16.01 0.42
CA ASP A 153 -36.40 -14.68 0.87
C ASP A 153 -37.76 -14.79 1.56
N LYS A 154 -37.92 -14.05 2.67
CA LYS A 154 -39.19 -13.90 3.37
C LYS A 154 -39.95 -12.70 2.82
N VAL A 155 -41.05 -12.95 2.11
CA VAL A 155 -41.86 -11.93 1.43
C VAL A 155 -43.11 -11.66 2.23
N THR A 156 -43.35 -10.39 2.59
CA THR A 156 -44.58 -9.95 3.26
C THR A 156 -45.36 -9.00 2.36
N ILE A 157 -46.63 -9.30 2.14
CA ILE A 157 -47.54 -8.51 1.31
C ILE A 157 -48.73 -8.12 2.18
N SER A 158 -49.01 -6.82 2.25
CA SER A 158 -50.19 -6.27 2.92
C SER A 158 -50.89 -5.26 2.05
N GLY A 159 -52.21 -5.16 2.18
CA GLY A 159 -53.02 -4.31 1.32
C GLY A 159 -54.50 -4.36 1.63
N THR A 160 -55.27 -3.84 0.68
CA THR A 160 -56.74 -3.89 0.67
C THR A 160 -57.25 -4.58 -0.59
N VAL A 161 -58.31 -5.35 -0.44
CA VAL A 161 -59.13 -5.91 -1.52
C VAL A 161 -60.48 -5.20 -1.48
N THR A 162 -60.91 -4.64 -2.60
CA THR A 162 -62.25 -4.05 -2.75
C THR A 162 -62.91 -4.62 -4.00
N PRO A 163 -64.23 -4.82 -4.04
CA PRO A 163 -64.92 -5.17 -5.28
C PRO A 163 -64.64 -4.12 -6.36
N LEU A 164 -64.58 -4.53 -7.62
CA LEU A 164 -64.44 -3.57 -8.73
C LEU A 164 -65.64 -2.64 -8.86
N ASP A 165 -66.82 -3.15 -8.50
CA ASP A 165 -68.06 -2.38 -8.44
C ASP A 165 -68.82 -2.76 -7.16
N GLU A 166 -69.34 -1.75 -6.46
CA GLU A 166 -70.06 -1.93 -5.19
C GLU A 166 -71.46 -2.54 -5.39
N SER A 167 -72.04 -2.40 -6.58
CA SER A 167 -73.35 -2.96 -6.95
C SER A 167 -73.35 -4.49 -7.07
N LEU A 168 -72.17 -5.11 -7.11
CA LEU A 168 -72.00 -6.56 -7.25
C LEU A 168 -72.43 -7.35 -6.01
N GLY A 169 -72.64 -6.68 -4.88
CA GLY A 169 -73.02 -7.33 -3.62
C GLY A 169 -71.99 -8.32 -3.09
N LEU A 170 -70.74 -8.25 -3.57
CA LEU A 170 -69.65 -9.13 -3.14
C LEU A 170 -69.23 -8.81 -1.70
N THR A 171 -69.28 -9.82 -0.84
CA THR A 171 -68.83 -9.73 0.54
C THR A 171 -67.36 -10.13 0.60
N VAL A 172 -66.45 -9.15 0.62
CA VAL A 172 -64.99 -9.38 0.48
C VAL A 172 -64.43 -10.36 1.52
N HIS A 173 -65.00 -10.44 2.73
CA HIS A 173 -64.53 -11.37 3.77
C HIS A 173 -64.92 -12.84 3.54
N ASP A 174 -65.70 -13.14 2.50
CA ASP A 174 -65.95 -14.52 2.04
C ASP A 174 -64.80 -15.06 1.16
N TYR A 175 -63.80 -14.22 0.87
CA TYR A 175 -62.66 -14.51 0.00
C TYR A 175 -61.34 -14.51 0.77
N TYR A 176 -60.33 -15.14 0.17
CA TYR A 176 -58.97 -15.25 0.69
C TYR A 176 -57.97 -14.64 -0.28
N VAL A 177 -56.88 -14.08 0.25
CA VAL A 177 -55.69 -13.79 -0.55
C VAL A 177 -54.73 -14.96 -0.42
N ALA A 178 -54.35 -15.54 -1.55
CA ALA A 178 -53.45 -16.69 -1.62
C ALA A 178 -52.23 -16.40 -2.48
N VAL A 179 -51.10 -17.00 -2.10
CA VAL A 179 -49.86 -17.05 -2.87
C VAL A 179 -49.64 -18.49 -3.28
N TRP A 180 -49.59 -18.71 -4.58
CA TRP A 180 -49.36 -20.01 -5.18
C TRP A 180 -47.98 -20.09 -5.77
N ARG A 181 -47.42 -21.29 -5.83
CA ARG A 181 -46.15 -21.53 -6.52
C ARG A 181 -46.45 -22.19 -7.85
N GLU A 182 -45.78 -21.75 -8.90
CA GLU A 182 -45.92 -22.30 -10.24
C GLU A 182 -45.77 -23.83 -10.25
N GLY A 183 -46.74 -24.50 -10.89
CA GLY A 183 -46.81 -25.96 -10.97
C GLY A 183 -47.36 -26.66 -9.72
N ILE A 184 -47.74 -25.93 -8.66
CA ILE A 184 -48.37 -26.48 -7.46
C ILE A 184 -49.75 -25.84 -7.29
N VAL A 185 -50.80 -26.62 -7.57
CA VAL A 185 -52.21 -26.17 -7.55
C VAL A 185 -53.06 -26.83 -6.45
N ASP A 186 -52.51 -27.85 -5.78
CA ASP A 186 -53.22 -28.59 -4.72
C ASP A 186 -53.20 -27.85 -3.37
N GLU A 187 -52.19 -27.01 -3.12
CA GLU A 187 -52.06 -26.22 -1.89
C GLU A 187 -51.29 -24.90 -2.14
N PRO A 188 -51.77 -23.76 -1.63
CA PRO A 188 -51.05 -22.50 -1.75
C PRO A 188 -49.81 -22.49 -0.85
N ALA A 189 -48.75 -21.80 -1.29
CA ALA A 189 -47.58 -21.53 -0.46
C ALA A 189 -47.94 -20.75 0.81
N LYS A 190 -48.93 -19.86 0.71
CA LYS A 190 -49.56 -19.19 1.85
C LYS A 190 -50.93 -18.62 1.48
N TYR A 191 -51.87 -18.59 2.41
CA TYR A 191 -53.09 -17.80 2.28
C TYR A 191 -53.44 -17.09 3.60
N THR A 192 -54.32 -16.09 3.50
CA THR A 192 -54.84 -15.33 4.63
C THR A 192 -56.29 -14.91 4.37
N GLU A 193 -57.09 -14.80 5.44
CA GLU A 193 -58.46 -14.27 5.38
C GLU A 193 -58.43 -12.75 5.14
N ILE A 194 -59.42 -12.25 4.40
CA ILE A 194 -59.62 -10.81 4.24
C ILE A 194 -60.51 -10.31 5.38
N SER A 195 -60.09 -9.23 6.04
CA SER A 195 -60.87 -8.66 7.14
C SER A 195 -62.22 -8.10 6.67
N PRO A 196 -63.19 -7.88 7.57
CA PRO A 196 -64.46 -7.21 7.22
C PRO A 196 -64.27 -5.81 6.62
N THR A 197 -63.13 -5.16 6.85
CA THR A 197 -62.79 -3.86 6.25
C THR A 197 -61.98 -3.99 4.96
N GLY A 198 -61.85 -5.20 4.40
CA GLY A 198 -61.16 -5.47 3.15
C GLY A 198 -59.63 -5.54 3.25
N THR A 199 -59.04 -5.57 4.46
CA THR A 199 -57.57 -5.56 4.62
C THR A 199 -56.99 -6.96 4.74
N PHE A 200 -55.78 -7.18 4.22
CA PHE A 200 -55.05 -8.44 4.36
C PHE A 200 -53.56 -8.21 4.64
N GLU A 201 -52.93 -9.21 5.28
CA GLU A 201 -51.48 -9.34 5.41
C GLU A 201 -51.11 -10.82 5.37
N LEU A 202 -50.12 -11.17 4.54
CA LEU A 202 -49.56 -12.52 4.46
C LEU A 202 -48.05 -12.47 4.34
N THR A 203 -47.39 -13.48 4.89
CA THR A 203 -45.94 -13.67 4.80
C THR A 203 -45.63 -15.10 4.41
N PHE A 204 -44.80 -15.28 3.39
CA PHE A 204 -44.34 -16.58 2.92
C PHE A 204 -42.83 -16.56 2.65
N ASN A 205 -42.22 -17.75 2.61
CA ASN A 205 -40.83 -17.90 2.19
C ASN A 205 -40.83 -18.28 0.71
N ALA A 206 -40.19 -17.48 -0.14
CA ALA A 206 -40.08 -17.77 -1.56
C ALA A 206 -38.89 -18.71 -1.80
N TYR A 207 -39.13 -19.97 -2.13
CA TYR A 207 -38.09 -20.95 -2.43
C TYR A 207 -38.33 -21.65 -3.77
N GLY A 208 -37.25 -21.99 -4.46
CA GLY A 208 -37.32 -22.55 -5.80
C GLY A 208 -36.05 -22.32 -6.59
N ASN A 209 -35.91 -23.01 -7.72
CA ASN A 209 -34.82 -22.74 -8.66
C ASN A 209 -35.07 -21.42 -9.40
N VAL A 210 -34.05 -20.87 -10.05
CA VAL A 210 -34.21 -19.68 -10.89
C VAL A 210 -35.27 -19.93 -11.96
N GLY A 211 -36.22 -19.00 -12.07
CA GLY A 211 -37.40 -19.09 -12.93
C GLY A 211 -38.65 -19.65 -12.26
N THR A 212 -38.60 -20.02 -10.97
CA THR A 212 -39.82 -20.40 -10.25
C THR A 212 -40.69 -19.16 -10.02
N ASP A 213 -41.93 -19.19 -10.51
CA ASP A 213 -42.88 -18.11 -10.29
C ASP A 213 -43.80 -18.35 -9.09
N TYR A 214 -44.25 -17.25 -8.49
CA TYR A 214 -45.26 -17.20 -7.45
C TYR A 214 -46.39 -16.25 -7.86
N TYR A 215 -47.62 -16.65 -7.62
CA TYR A 215 -48.83 -16.00 -8.10
C TYR A 215 -49.69 -15.53 -6.93
N LEU A 216 -49.92 -14.22 -6.81
CA LEU A 216 -50.85 -13.66 -5.81
C LEU A 216 -52.26 -13.60 -6.39
N THR A 217 -53.22 -14.28 -5.77
CA THR A 217 -54.61 -14.39 -6.24
C THR A 217 -55.61 -13.99 -5.15
N VAL A 218 -56.84 -13.66 -5.55
CA VAL A 218 -58.01 -13.52 -4.66
C VAL A 218 -59.01 -14.59 -5.08
N GLN A 219 -59.57 -15.34 -4.12
CA GLN A 219 -60.37 -16.54 -4.48
C GLN A 219 -61.35 -16.97 -3.40
N THR A 220 -62.38 -17.71 -3.83
CA THR A 220 -63.35 -18.39 -2.95
C THR A 220 -62.90 -19.82 -2.65
N GLY A 221 -62.63 -20.13 -1.38
CA GLY A 221 -62.19 -21.47 -0.97
C GLY A 221 -60.81 -21.88 -1.49
N GLY A 222 -60.40 -23.12 -1.21
CA GLY A 222 -59.02 -23.61 -1.39
C GLY A 222 -58.61 -23.99 -2.82
N ASN A 223 -59.41 -23.68 -3.85
CA ASN A 223 -59.08 -24.03 -5.24
C ASN A 223 -58.17 -22.98 -5.87
N TYR A 224 -57.16 -23.40 -6.65
CA TYR A 224 -56.27 -22.49 -7.36
C TYR A 224 -57.06 -21.55 -8.30
N ASN A 225 -56.76 -20.25 -8.23
CA ASN A 225 -57.24 -19.25 -9.18
C ASN A 225 -56.15 -18.97 -10.22
N GLU A 226 -56.50 -19.11 -11.50
CA GLU A 226 -55.56 -19.01 -12.62
C GLU A 226 -55.27 -17.56 -13.06
N ALA A 227 -55.94 -16.55 -12.50
CA ALA A 227 -55.77 -15.13 -12.82
C ALA A 227 -54.99 -14.35 -11.74
N PRO A 228 -53.64 -14.40 -11.74
CA PRO A 228 -52.83 -13.69 -10.74
C PRO A 228 -52.95 -12.17 -10.85
N TYR A 229 -53.00 -11.49 -9.70
CA TYR A 229 -52.88 -10.03 -9.60
C TYR A 229 -51.41 -9.58 -9.64
N TYR A 230 -50.51 -10.40 -9.11
CA TYR A 230 -49.06 -10.15 -9.12
C TYR A 230 -48.30 -11.47 -9.33
N THR A 231 -47.21 -11.38 -10.07
CA THR A 231 -46.24 -12.47 -10.25
C THR A 231 -44.90 -12.10 -9.62
N ILE A 232 -44.32 -13.03 -8.87
CA ILE A 232 -43.03 -12.87 -8.18
C ILE A 232 -42.11 -14.00 -8.65
N THR A 233 -41.00 -13.67 -9.31
CA THR A 233 -40.08 -14.67 -9.87
C THR A 233 -38.85 -14.84 -9.00
N VAL A 234 -38.46 -16.09 -8.72
CA VAL A 234 -37.13 -16.39 -8.16
C VAL A 234 -36.09 -16.16 -9.24
N LYS A 235 -35.30 -15.07 -9.14
CA LYS A 235 -34.23 -14.76 -10.12
C LYS A 235 -32.84 -15.13 -9.62
N LYS A 236 -32.69 -15.36 -8.32
CA LYS A 236 -31.40 -15.69 -7.69
C LYS A 236 -31.55 -16.89 -6.75
N LEU A 237 -30.52 -17.71 -6.67
CA LEU A 237 -30.42 -18.79 -5.68
C LEU A 237 -29.87 -18.24 -4.36
N ALA A 238 -30.18 -18.93 -3.26
CA ALA A 238 -29.61 -18.63 -1.95
C ALA A 238 -28.08 -18.75 -1.99
N ASP A 239 -27.39 -17.83 -1.31
CA ASP A 239 -25.95 -17.93 -1.10
C ASP A 239 -25.67 -18.88 0.07
N VAL A 240 -25.07 -20.03 -0.24
CA VAL A 240 -24.82 -21.10 0.75
C VAL A 240 -23.40 -20.96 1.28
N THR A 241 -23.29 -20.76 2.58
CA THR A 241 -21.99 -20.82 3.27
C THR A 241 -21.58 -22.28 3.45
N VAL A 242 -20.34 -22.59 3.05
CA VAL A 242 -19.78 -23.94 3.08
C VAL A 242 -18.58 -23.97 4.01
N ALA A 243 -18.72 -24.63 5.16
CA ALA A 243 -17.61 -24.88 6.09
C ALA A 243 -17.04 -26.29 5.88
N LEU A 244 -15.73 -26.41 5.78
CA LEU A 244 -15.02 -27.67 5.49
C LEU A 244 -14.35 -28.23 6.75
N THR A 245 -14.34 -29.55 6.89
CA THR A 245 -13.59 -30.24 7.94
C THR A 245 -13.08 -31.59 7.44
N PRO A 246 -11.76 -31.76 7.25
CA PRO A 246 -10.73 -30.72 7.31
C PRO A 246 -10.83 -29.74 6.11
N ASP A 247 -10.25 -28.55 6.25
CA ASP A 247 -10.10 -27.52 5.20
C ASP A 247 -8.77 -27.64 4.41
N THR A 248 -7.87 -28.52 4.84
CA THR A 248 -6.71 -29.03 4.09
C THR A 248 -6.76 -30.55 3.95
N ILE A 249 -6.37 -31.09 2.79
CA ILE A 249 -6.22 -32.53 2.52
C ILE A 249 -4.85 -32.87 1.90
N VAL A 250 -4.45 -34.14 1.95
CA VAL A 250 -3.14 -34.62 1.47
C VAL A 250 -3.22 -35.12 0.03
N ALA A 251 -2.31 -34.64 -0.83
CA ALA A 251 -2.18 -35.12 -2.20
C ALA A 251 -1.67 -36.57 -2.26
N GLY A 252 -2.22 -37.37 -3.18
CA GLY A 252 -1.81 -38.74 -3.48
C GLY A 252 -2.46 -39.83 -2.62
N VAL A 253 -3.38 -39.48 -1.71
CA VAL A 253 -4.13 -40.42 -0.86
C VAL A 253 -5.62 -40.09 -0.86
N ASP A 254 -6.45 -41.05 -0.45
CA ASP A 254 -7.89 -40.84 -0.29
C ASP A 254 -8.17 -40.04 0.98
N ASN A 255 -8.91 -38.93 0.84
CA ASN A 255 -9.33 -38.08 1.95
C ASN A 255 -10.85 -38.05 2.05
N ASP A 256 -11.35 -37.90 3.28
CA ASP A 256 -12.76 -37.62 3.54
C ASP A 256 -12.93 -36.17 3.99
N VAL A 257 -13.74 -35.39 3.27
CA VAL A 257 -14.04 -33.99 3.60
C VAL A 257 -15.48 -33.89 4.04
N THR A 258 -15.71 -33.38 5.25
CA THR A 258 -17.07 -33.09 5.74
C THR A 258 -17.41 -31.64 5.39
N LEU A 259 -18.54 -31.44 4.73
CA LEU A 259 -19.10 -30.13 4.43
C LEU A 259 -20.27 -29.87 5.37
N GLN A 260 -20.28 -28.69 5.96
CA GLN A 260 -21.35 -28.17 6.80
C GLN A 260 -21.94 -26.95 6.07
N LEU A 261 -23.25 -26.98 5.79
CA LEU A 261 -23.92 -26.03 4.92
C LEU A 261 -24.93 -25.15 5.68
N PHE A 262 -24.88 -23.84 5.42
CA PHE A 262 -25.77 -22.85 6.04
C PHE A 262 -26.26 -21.79 5.04
N VAL A 263 -27.42 -21.20 5.31
CA VAL A 263 -27.85 -19.90 4.75
C VAL A 263 -28.05 -18.96 5.93
N GLY A 264 -27.20 -17.92 6.05
CA GLY A 264 -27.07 -17.17 7.29
C GLY A 264 -26.70 -18.11 8.45
N ASP A 265 -27.46 -18.06 9.55
CA ASP A 265 -27.28 -18.94 10.72
C ASP A 265 -28.10 -20.24 10.65
N VAL A 266 -28.84 -20.49 9.56
CA VAL A 266 -29.73 -21.64 9.42
C VAL A 266 -28.97 -22.84 8.85
N GLU A 267 -28.88 -23.93 9.63
CA GLU A 267 -28.34 -25.22 9.18
C GLU A 267 -29.26 -25.88 8.13
N LEU A 268 -28.71 -26.22 6.96
CA LEU A 268 -29.48 -26.81 5.85
C LEU A 268 -29.68 -28.32 6.03
N GLY A 269 -30.46 -28.74 7.02
CA GLY A 269 -30.75 -30.16 7.28
C GLY A 269 -31.71 -30.79 6.27
N ASN A 270 -31.51 -32.06 5.90
CA ASN A 270 -32.36 -32.83 4.97
C ASN A 270 -32.48 -32.24 3.54
N HIS A 271 -31.45 -31.52 3.07
CA HIS A 271 -31.41 -30.98 1.72
C HIS A 271 -30.62 -31.91 0.79
N VAL A 272 -31.06 -32.02 -0.47
CA VAL A 272 -30.30 -32.70 -1.52
C VAL A 272 -29.14 -31.81 -1.93
N VAL A 273 -27.94 -32.37 -1.97
CA VAL A 273 -26.71 -31.66 -2.29
C VAL A 273 -26.00 -32.38 -3.43
N THR A 274 -25.54 -31.61 -4.40
CA THR A 274 -24.58 -32.05 -5.42
C THR A 274 -23.43 -31.06 -5.45
N GLY A 275 -22.20 -31.54 -5.53
CA GLY A 275 -21.05 -30.65 -5.58
C GLY A 275 -19.83 -31.26 -6.24
N THR A 276 -18.88 -30.39 -6.55
CA THR A 276 -17.58 -30.74 -7.12
C THR A 276 -16.47 -30.13 -6.29
N ILE A 277 -15.34 -30.83 -6.23
CA ILE A 277 -14.08 -30.34 -5.69
C ILE A 277 -13.09 -30.45 -6.86
N ALA A 278 -12.55 -29.33 -7.33
CA ALA A 278 -11.75 -29.29 -8.54
C ALA A 278 -10.40 -28.59 -8.31
N LEU A 279 -9.30 -29.24 -8.71
CA LEU A 279 -7.95 -28.68 -8.71
C LEU A 279 -7.35 -28.84 -10.11
N GLY A 280 -7.31 -27.76 -10.87
CA GLY A 280 -6.87 -27.82 -12.28
C GLY A 280 -7.80 -28.72 -13.11
N SER A 281 -7.25 -29.81 -13.68
CA SER A 281 -8.02 -30.81 -14.44
C SER A 281 -8.51 -31.99 -13.59
N GLU A 282 -8.11 -32.06 -12.32
CA GLU A 282 -8.52 -33.14 -11.42
C GLU A 282 -9.84 -32.74 -10.73
N THR A 283 -10.80 -33.65 -10.66
CA THR A 283 -12.12 -33.35 -10.08
C THR A 283 -12.68 -34.53 -9.31
N ALA A 284 -13.12 -34.29 -8.08
CA ALA A 284 -13.93 -35.20 -7.29
C ALA A 284 -15.37 -34.68 -7.24
N THR A 285 -16.35 -35.58 -7.30
CA THR A 285 -17.78 -35.23 -7.22
C THR A 285 -18.40 -35.88 -6.01
N PHE A 286 -19.36 -35.21 -5.39
CA PHE A 286 -20.12 -35.76 -4.28
C PHE A 286 -21.60 -35.39 -4.42
N ALA A 287 -22.47 -36.31 -4.00
CA ALA A 287 -23.90 -36.10 -3.99
C ALA A 287 -24.52 -36.85 -2.81
N GLY A 288 -25.60 -36.32 -2.26
CA GLY A 288 -26.32 -36.96 -1.16
C GLY A 288 -27.34 -36.05 -0.52
N ILE A 289 -27.76 -36.40 0.68
CA ILE A 289 -28.70 -35.63 1.49
C ILE A 289 -27.96 -35.23 2.78
N THR A 290 -28.06 -33.97 3.18
CA THR A 290 -27.49 -33.53 4.45
C THR A 290 -28.20 -34.17 5.65
N GLY A 291 -27.45 -34.48 6.70
CA GLY A 291 -28.05 -34.88 7.97
C GLY A 291 -28.80 -33.72 8.65
N ALA A 292 -29.46 -33.97 9.78
CA ALA A 292 -30.26 -32.98 10.51
C ALA A 292 -29.51 -31.68 10.86
N ARG A 293 -28.18 -31.73 10.95
CA ARG A 293 -27.30 -30.58 11.19
C ARG A 293 -26.65 -30.03 9.92
N GLY A 294 -27.22 -30.19 8.73
CA GLY A 294 -26.64 -29.63 7.49
C GLY A 294 -25.27 -30.20 7.07
N ARG A 295 -24.88 -31.38 7.57
CA ARG A 295 -23.60 -32.04 7.24
C ARG A 295 -23.73 -33.07 6.13
N ILE A 296 -22.77 -33.10 5.22
CA ILE A 296 -22.56 -34.15 4.22
C ILE A 296 -21.07 -34.48 4.10
N LYS A 297 -20.73 -35.72 3.79
CA LYS A 297 -19.34 -36.17 3.63
C LYS A 297 -19.03 -36.45 2.15
N ALA A 298 -18.00 -35.81 1.62
CA ALA A 298 -17.37 -36.17 0.36
C ALA A 298 -16.25 -37.18 0.66
N THR A 299 -16.44 -38.44 0.28
CA THR A 299 -15.50 -39.53 0.56
C THR A 299 -14.57 -39.81 -0.61
N GLY A 300 -13.34 -40.21 -0.34
CA GLY A 300 -12.40 -40.64 -1.37
C GLY A 300 -11.90 -39.51 -2.28
N VAL A 301 -11.77 -38.29 -1.74
CA VAL A 301 -11.21 -37.13 -2.44
C VAL A 301 -9.70 -37.32 -2.53
N ASN A 302 -9.19 -37.55 -3.75
CA ASN A 302 -7.79 -37.84 -4.01
C ASN A 302 -7.30 -37.01 -5.20
N PHE A 303 -6.30 -36.17 -4.95
CA PHE A 303 -5.65 -35.33 -5.95
C PHE A 303 -4.17 -35.68 -6.02
N SER A 304 -3.64 -35.85 -7.22
CA SER A 304 -2.20 -36.05 -7.45
C SER A 304 -1.43 -34.72 -7.43
N SER A 305 -2.13 -33.61 -7.67
CA SER A 305 -1.57 -32.25 -7.70
C SER A 305 -1.73 -31.51 -6.36
N VAL A 306 -0.86 -30.53 -6.11
CA VAL A 306 -0.90 -29.61 -4.95
C VAL A 306 -1.42 -28.26 -5.39
N GLY A 307 -2.21 -27.61 -4.54
CA GLY A 307 -2.75 -26.27 -4.76
C GLY A 307 -4.04 -26.04 -3.97
N VAL A 308 -4.81 -25.03 -4.37
CA VAL A 308 -6.10 -24.73 -3.75
C VAL A 308 -7.20 -25.21 -4.67
N ALA A 309 -7.98 -26.19 -4.21
CA ALA A 309 -9.11 -26.74 -4.94
C ALA A 309 -10.37 -25.88 -4.73
N ASP A 310 -11.13 -25.70 -5.80
CA ASP A 310 -12.44 -25.06 -5.79
C ASP A 310 -13.51 -26.07 -5.39
N VAL A 311 -14.19 -25.81 -4.27
CA VAL A 311 -15.38 -26.54 -3.86
C VAL A 311 -16.59 -25.76 -4.36
N THR A 312 -17.44 -26.40 -5.16
CA THR A 312 -18.73 -25.85 -5.56
C THR A 312 -19.84 -26.77 -5.08
N VAL A 313 -20.90 -26.16 -4.54
CA VAL A 313 -22.03 -26.87 -3.95
C VAL A 313 -23.31 -26.30 -4.54
N LYS A 314 -24.22 -27.18 -4.93
CA LYS A 314 -25.60 -26.86 -5.25
C LYS A 314 -26.51 -27.59 -4.29
N VAL A 315 -27.42 -26.85 -3.68
CA VAL A 315 -28.38 -27.35 -2.70
C VAL A 315 -29.78 -27.20 -3.27
N SER A 316 -30.60 -28.23 -3.08
CA SER A 316 -32.03 -28.20 -3.36
C SER A 316 -32.76 -28.96 -2.26
N GLY A 317 -33.72 -28.33 -1.61
CA GLY A 317 -34.46 -28.97 -0.53
C GLY A 317 -35.76 -28.26 -0.19
N PRO A 318 -36.37 -28.61 0.96
CA PRO A 318 -37.71 -28.16 1.32
C PRO A 318 -37.82 -26.64 1.48
N ASP A 319 -36.75 -25.98 1.91
CA ASP A 319 -36.80 -24.55 2.28
C ASP A 319 -35.83 -23.67 1.47
N TYR A 320 -34.80 -24.25 0.83
CA TYR A 320 -33.80 -23.50 0.07
C TYR A 320 -33.37 -24.19 -1.22
N TYR A 321 -33.17 -23.39 -2.27
CA TYR A 321 -32.34 -23.73 -3.41
C TYR A 321 -31.18 -22.75 -3.46
N GLY A 322 -29.96 -23.27 -3.42
CA GLY A 322 -28.79 -22.45 -3.18
C GLY A 322 -27.55 -22.95 -3.91
N THR A 323 -26.57 -22.07 -4.02
CA THR A 323 -25.22 -22.41 -4.45
C THR A 323 -24.22 -21.86 -3.46
N GLY A 324 -23.18 -22.63 -3.19
CA GLY A 324 -22.10 -22.23 -2.29
C GLY A 324 -20.75 -22.57 -2.89
N THR A 325 -19.74 -21.81 -2.49
CA THR A 325 -18.35 -22.10 -2.85
C THR A 325 -17.45 -22.07 -1.63
N ALA A 326 -16.44 -22.92 -1.61
CA ALA A 326 -15.37 -22.89 -0.63
C ALA A 326 -14.03 -23.20 -1.29
N LYS A 327 -12.95 -22.98 -0.55
CA LYS A 327 -11.59 -23.33 -0.95
C LYS A 327 -11.12 -24.48 -0.07
N LEU A 328 -10.61 -25.54 -0.69
CA LEU A 328 -10.01 -26.68 -0.01
C LEU A 328 -8.53 -26.72 -0.37
N ASN A 329 -7.65 -26.65 0.62
CA ASN A 329 -6.21 -26.72 0.36
C ASN A 329 -5.81 -28.18 0.12
N VAL A 330 -5.02 -28.42 -0.92
CA VAL A 330 -4.47 -29.73 -1.28
C VAL A 330 -2.95 -29.61 -1.23
N SER A 331 -2.31 -30.29 -0.30
CA SER A 331 -0.87 -30.14 -0.02
C SER A 331 -0.13 -31.47 -0.12
N THR A 332 1.17 -31.45 -0.45
CA THR A 332 2.10 -32.60 -0.40
C THR A 332 2.40 -33.06 1.04
N SER A 333 1.50 -32.78 1.98
CA SER A 333 1.63 -32.98 3.43
C SER A 333 2.61 -32.03 4.15
N GLU A 334 3.04 -30.92 3.55
CA GLU A 334 3.85 -29.89 4.23
C GLU A 334 3.09 -29.22 5.40
N GLU A 335 1.75 -29.23 5.40
CA GLU A 335 0.94 -28.79 6.54
C GLU A 335 0.76 -29.88 7.64
N TYR A 336 1.25 -31.11 7.40
CA TYR A 336 1.13 -32.28 8.28
C TYR A 336 2.46 -32.89 8.73
N GLY A 337 3.61 -32.28 8.44
CA GLY A 337 4.93 -32.85 8.78
C GLY A 337 5.21 -33.05 10.27
N LEU A 338 4.38 -32.45 11.13
CA LEU A 338 4.44 -32.58 12.58
C LEU A 338 3.05 -32.84 13.16
N ALA A 339 2.95 -33.87 13.99
CA ALA A 339 1.78 -34.23 14.77
C ALA A 339 2.08 -34.08 16.27
N VAL A 340 1.06 -33.72 17.05
CA VAL A 340 1.13 -33.66 18.51
C VAL A 340 0.26 -34.76 19.11
N LYS A 341 0.78 -35.42 20.14
CA LYS A 341 0.05 -36.38 20.96
C LYS A 341 -0.11 -35.77 22.34
N TRP A 342 -1.34 -35.32 22.62
CA TRP A 342 -1.72 -34.78 23.90
C TRP A 342 -1.80 -35.89 24.97
N PRO A 343 -1.57 -35.55 26.25
CA PRO A 343 -1.81 -36.48 27.34
C PRO A 343 -3.29 -36.93 27.35
N THR A 344 -3.52 -38.23 27.55
CA THR A 344 -4.88 -38.80 27.59
C THR A 344 -5.66 -38.37 28.82
N THR A 345 -4.98 -37.90 29.87
CA THR A 345 -5.58 -37.33 31.07
C THR A 345 -4.68 -36.21 31.58
N TRP A 346 -5.23 -35.02 31.67
CA TRP A 346 -4.55 -33.86 32.26
C TRP A 346 -4.52 -33.98 33.79
N LYS A 347 -3.32 -33.88 34.36
CA LYS A 347 -3.10 -33.76 35.80
C LYS A 347 -2.83 -32.31 36.17
N ILE A 348 -3.82 -31.62 36.73
CA ILE A 348 -3.68 -30.23 37.18
C ILE A 348 -2.63 -30.16 38.30
N GLY A 349 -1.74 -29.18 38.23
CA GLY A 349 -0.68 -28.93 39.21
C GLY A 349 0.51 -29.89 39.15
N GLU A 350 0.51 -30.85 38.22
CA GLU A 350 1.60 -31.80 37.98
C GLU A 350 2.13 -31.69 36.55
N VAL A 351 3.33 -32.22 36.32
CA VAL A 351 3.95 -32.26 34.98
C VAL A 351 3.18 -33.23 34.08
N ASN A 352 2.85 -32.78 32.87
CA ASN A 352 2.25 -33.56 31.80
C ASN A 352 3.13 -33.48 30.54
N THR A 353 3.50 -34.63 29.99
CA THR A 353 4.34 -34.70 28.78
C THR A 353 3.48 -34.62 27.52
N VAL A 354 3.86 -33.72 26.61
CA VAL A 354 3.32 -33.58 25.26
C VAL A 354 4.34 -34.13 24.27
N GLU A 355 3.95 -35.12 23.48
CA GLU A 355 4.83 -35.78 22.52
C GLU A 355 4.57 -35.27 21.10
N PHE A 356 5.62 -35.17 20.29
CA PHE A 356 5.57 -34.83 18.88
C PHE A 356 6.06 -36.01 18.03
N SER A 357 5.40 -36.23 16.92
CA SER A 357 5.76 -37.26 15.95
C SER A 357 5.66 -36.71 14.52
N THR A 358 6.27 -37.41 13.57
CA THR A 358 6.15 -37.08 12.16
C THR A 358 5.51 -38.25 11.40
N PRO A 359 4.49 -38.02 10.55
CA PRO A 359 3.93 -39.04 9.68
C PRO A 359 4.79 -39.30 8.44
N TYR A 360 5.89 -38.54 8.22
CA TYR A 360 6.78 -38.72 7.09
C TYR A 360 7.57 -40.03 7.20
N ALA A 361 7.30 -40.95 6.27
CA ALA A 361 8.04 -42.20 6.19
C ALA A 361 9.53 -41.94 5.95
N GLY A 362 10.39 -42.47 6.82
CA GLY A 362 11.84 -42.29 6.75
C GLY A 362 12.38 -41.04 7.47
N TYR A 363 11.53 -40.27 8.16
CA TYR A 363 11.91 -39.12 8.97
C TYR A 363 11.65 -39.37 10.46
N THR A 364 12.42 -38.70 11.33
CA THR A 364 12.18 -38.65 12.78
C THR A 364 12.24 -37.22 13.32
N VAL A 365 11.47 -36.92 14.36
CA VAL A 365 11.56 -35.63 15.07
C VAL A 365 12.83 -35.64 15.91
N HIS A 366 13.79 -34.79 15.58
CA HIS A 366 15.07 -34.70 16.29
C HIS A 366 15.03 -33.70 17.44
N SER A 367 14.46 -32.52 17.18
CA SER A 367 14.27 -31.47 18.18
C SER A 367 13.00 -30.67 17.94
N VAL A 368 12.49 -30.07 19.01
CA VAL A 368 11.38 -29.12 18.99
C VAL A 368 11.72 -27.90 19.84
N LYS A 369 11.24 -26.73 19.41
CA LYS A 369 11.21 -25.47 20.16
C LYS A 369 9.76 -25.00 20.18
N VAL A 370 9.20 -24.77 21.36
CA VAL A 370 7.76 -24.58 21.54
C VAL A 370 7.51 -23.33 22.36
N LYS A 371 6.82 -22.34 21.80
CA LYS A 371 6.25 -21.23 22.57
C LYS A 371 4.88 -21.63 23.08
N VAL A 372 4.71 -21.59 24.40
CA VAL A 372 3.52 -22.08 25.09
C VAL A 372 2.61 -20.92 25.47
N SER A 373 1.30 -21.06 25.28
CA SER A 373 0.31 -20.08 25.75
C SER A 373 -0.94 -20.77 26.28
N GLY A 374 -1.45 -20.37 27.44
CA GLY A 374 -2.64 -20.95 28.05
C GLY A 374 -2.53 -21.09 29.56
N PRO A 375 -3.47 -21.81 30.22
CA PRO A 375 -3.52 -21.94 31.68
C PRO A 375 -2.53 -23.02 32.16
N VAL A 376 -1.24 -22.79 31.95
CA VAL A 376 -0.13 -23.64 32.37
C VAL A 376 0.93 -22.79 33.09
N LYS A 377 1.81 -23.42 33.86
CA LYS A 377 2.90 -22.73 34.57
C LYS A 377 3.90 -22.08 33.60
N GLU A 378 4.12 -22.71 32.45
CA GLU A 378 5.08 -22.33 31.41
C GLU A 378 4.48 -21.32 30.40
N ASN A 379 3.39 -20.64 30.75
CA ASN A 379 2.71 -19.71 29.86
C ASN A 379 3.64 -18.56 29.45
N GLY A 380 3.82 -18.36 28.15
CA GLY A 380 4.73 -17.37 27.57
C GLY A 380 6.17 -17.87 27.38
N GLU A 381 6.55 -18.99 28.00
CA GLU A 381 7.90 -19.54 27.91
C GLU A 381 8.14 -20.25 26.55
N ALA A 382 9.42 -20.27 26.14
CA ALA A 382 9.90 -21.05 25.00
C ALA A 382 10.62 -22.31 25.49
N LEU A 383 9.95 -23.45 25.37
CA LEU A 383 10.48 -24.74 25.78
C LEU A 383 11.26 -25.39 24.62
N THR A 384 12.31 -26.13 24.94
CA THR A 384 13.04 -26.94 23.95
C THR A 384 13.10 -28.39 24.38
N GLY A 385 12.92 -29.30 23.44
CA GLY A 385 12.97 -30.74 23.70
C GLY A 385 13.44 -31.53 22.49
N GLY A 386 13.57 -32.84 22.66
CA GLY A 386 13.80 -33.76 21.54
C GLY A 386 12.52 -33.92 20.72
N ASN A 387 11.73 -34.95 21.03
CA ASN A 387 10.41 -35.16 20.47
C ASN A 387 9.27 -34.90 21.46
N SER A 388 9.54 -34.29 22.61
CA SER A 388 8.53 -34.01 23.64
C SER A 388 8.89 -32.79 24.46
N ILE A 389 7.88 -32.19 25.08
CA ILE A 389 8.01 -31.14 26.09
C ILE A 389 7.15 -31.49 27.30
N ASP A 390 7.46 -30.88 28.44
CA ASP A 390 6.70 -31.00 29.67
C ASP A 390 5.96 -29.69 29.94
N VAL A 391 4.68 -29.77 30.28
CA VAL A 391 3.84 -28.62 30.67
C VAL A 391 3.10 -28.93 31.97
N THR A 392 2.84 -27.91 32.79
CA THR A 392 2.18 -28.03 34.10
C THR A 392 0.85 -27.27 34.08
N PRO A 393 -0.29 -27.94 33.83
CA PRO A 393 -1.61 -27.31 33.79
C PRO A 393 -2.03 -26.70 35.12
N LEU A 394 -2.64 -25.52 35.07
CA LEU A 394 -3.08 -24.75 36.23
C LEU A 394 -4.60 -24.66 36.34
N GLY A 395 -5.37 -24.89 35.27
CA GLY A 395 -6.83 -24.85 35.33
C GLY A 395 -7.48 -24.99 33.97
N TYR A 396 -8.78 -24.75 33.90
CA TYR A 396 -9.52 -24.81 32.64
C TYR A 396 -9.10 -23.69 31.68
N GLY A 397 -8.96 -24.04 30.40
CA GLY A 397 -8.77 -23.09 29.30
C GLY A 397 -8.07 -23.70 28.10
N GLU A 398 -7.91 -22.92 27.05
CA GLU A 398 -7.20 -23.32 25.84
C GLU A 398 -5.68 -23.24 26.05
N LEU A 399 -4.98 -24.33 25.72
CA LEU A 399 -3.53 -24.42 25.61
C LEU A 399 -3.15 -24.42 24.14
N THR A 400 -2.38 -23.41 23.74
CA THR A 400 -1.82 -23.23 22.40
C THR A 400 -0.30 -23.43 22.45
N LEU A 401 0.23 -24.19 21.49
CA LEU A 401 1.65 -24.48 21.32
C LEU A 401 2.10 -24.03 19.94
N GLN A 402 2.97 -23.03 19.83
CA GLN A 402 3.64 -22.68 18.58
C GLN A 402 4.98 -23.42 18.51
N VAL A 403 5.07 -24.41 17.63
CA VAL A 403 6.17 -25.38 17.59
C VAL A 403 7.01 -25.17 16.34
N GLU A 404 8.33 -25.10 16.50
CA GLU A 404 9.34 -25.24 15.45
C GLU A 404 10.08 -26.56 15.66
N ALA A 405 10.04 -27.47 14.69
CA ALA A 405 10.62 -28.81 14.79
C ALA A 405 11.64 -29.07 13.70
N VAL A 406 12.73 -29.76 14.06
CA VAL A 406 13.73 -30.27 13.12
C VAL A 406 13.46 -31.75 12.87
N LEU A 407 13.15 -32.10 11.63
CA LEU A 407 12.97 -33.48 11.18
C LEU A 407 14.22 -33.99 10.48
N VAL A 408 14.77 -35.11 10.95
CA VAL A 408 15.95 -35.73 10.32
C VAL A 408 15.50 -36.80 9.35
N GLY A 409 15.87 -36.61 8.08
CA GLY A 409 15.67 -37.51 6.94
C GLY A 409 16.61 -37.08 5.80
N THR A 410 16.33 -37.52 4.57
CA THR A 410 17.16 -37.14 3.41
C THR A 410 16.30 -36.35 2.41
N PRO A 411 16.34 -35.00 2.41
CA PRO A 411 17.15 -34.10 3.26
C PRO A 411 16.51 -33.79 4.64
N THR A 412 17.29 -33.27 5.60
CA THR A 412 16.76 -32.71 6.88
C THR A 412 15.84 -31.52 6.61
N GLN A 413 14.76 -31.41 7.37
CA GLN A 413 13.74 -30.35 7.24
C GLN A 413 13.51 -29.61 8.56
N VAL A 414 13.12 -28.34 8.50
CA VAL A 414 12.66 -27.53 9.64
C VAL A 414 11.23 -27.09 9.36
N ILE A 415 10.32 -27.31 10.32
CA ILE A 415 8.87 -27.07 10.17
C ILE A 415 8.37 -26.23 11.34
N SER A 416 7.50 -25.25 11.08
CA SER A 416 6.80 -24.48 12.12
C SER A 416 5.29 -24.71 12.06
N LYS A 417 4.64 -25.02 13.19
CA LYS A 417 3.20 -25.31 13.30
C LYS A 417 2.62 -24.94 14.66
N THR A 418 1.37 -24.50 14.68
CA THR A 418 0.62 -24.25 15.91
C THR A 418 -0.35 -25.40 16.20
N PHE A 419 -0.40 -25.85 17.45
CA PHE A 419 -1.38 -26.81 17.95
C PHE A 419 -2.19 -26.19 19.08
N SER A 420 -3.44 -26.62 19.28
CA SER A 420 -4.22 -26.20 20.44
C SER A 420 -5.09 -27.34 20.98
N THR A 421 -5.38 -27.27 22.28
CA THR A 421 -6.23 -28.23 22.99
C THR A 421 -6.85 -27.56 24.21
N THR A 422 -7.91 -28.12 24.76
CA THR A 422 -8.55 -27.60 25.97
C THR A 422 -8.14 -28.42 27.19
N ILE A 423 -7.62 -27.74 28.21
CA ILE A 423 -7.35 -28.36 29.52
C ILE A 423 -8.67 -28.39 30.30
N PRO A 424 -9.12 -29.56 30.80
CA PRO A 424 -10.30 -29.66 31.65
C PRO A 424 -10.00 -29.21 33.08
N GLY A 425 -10.95 -28.57 33.76
CA GLY A 425 -10.79 -28.13 35.15
C GLY A 425 -11.82 -27.09 35.54
N TYR A 426 -11.47 -26.26 36.52
CA TYR A 426 -12.20 -25.02 36.84
C TYR A 426 -11.38 -23.80 36.41
N VAL A 427 -12.08 -22.71 36.17
CA VAL A 427 -11.47 -21.38 36.06
C VAL A 427 -11.42 -20.79 37.45
N ALA A 428 -10.23 -20.49 37.96
CA ALA A 428 -10.04 -19.86 39.25
C ALA A 428 -9.25 -18.56 39.09
N SER A 429 -9.71 -17.50 39.74
CA SER A 429 -9.00 -16.23 39.83
C SER A 429 -8.89 -15.80 41.29
N VAL A 430 -7.87 -15.02 41.62
CA VAL A 430 -7.56 -14.59 42.98
C VAL A 430 -7.52 -13.06 43.06
N ASP A 431 -7.85 -12.51 44.22
CA ASP A 431 -7.70 -11.10 44.55
C ASP A 431 -7.42 -10.94 46.06
N PRO A 432 -6.27 -10.36 46.47
CA PRO A 432 -5.21 -9.83 45.61
C PRO A 432 -4.33 -10.94 45.00
N GLU A 433 -3.66 -10.63 43.89
CA GLU A 433 -2.68 -11.53 43.23
C GLU A 433 -1.36 -11.65 44.00
N GLU A 434 -1.08 -10.71 44.91
CA GLU A 434 0.08 -10.68 45.79
C GLU A 434 -0.35 -10.40 47.25
N LEU A 435 0.25 -11.12 48.20
CA LEU A 435 -0.01 -10.99 49.63
C LEU A 435 1.08 -10.19 50.34
N VAL A 436 0.69 -9.30 51.24
CA VAL A 436 1.61 -8.52 52.07
C VAL A 436 2.09 -9.39 53.22
N ARG A 437 3.39 -9.68 53.23
CA ARG A 437 4.04 -10.48 54.28
C ARG A 437 3.75 -9.92 55.69
N GLY A 438 3.35 -10.81 56.60
CA GLY A 438 3.08 -10.46 58.00
C GLY A 438 1.76 -9.72 58.27
N ALA A 439 1.03 -9.29 57.23
CA ALA A 439 -0.27 -8.64 57.38
C ALA A 439 -1.40 -9.68 57.37
N THR A 440 -2.41 -9.49 58.23
CA THR A 440 -3.64 -10.27 58.13
C THR A 440 -4.52 -9.66 57.03
N GLN A 441 -4.87 -10.46 56.03
CA GLN A 441 -5.64 -10.00 54.87
C GLN A 441 -6.58 -11.08 54.34
N THR A 442 -7.61 -10.65 53.60
CA THR A 442 -8.55 -11.58 52.94
C THR A 442 -8.09 -11.84 51.51
N LEU A 443 -7.93 -13.11 51.16
CA LEU A 443 -7.73 -13.58 49.79
C LEU A 443 -9.06 -14.07 49.23
N THR A 444 -9.59 -13.35 48.25
CA THR A 444 -10.81 -13.73 47.53
C THR A 444 -10.44 -14.63 46.36
N VAL A 445 -11.11 -15.79 46.25
CA VAL A 445 -10.93 -16.73 45.15
C VAL A 445 -12.27 -16.93 44.46
N VAL A 446 -12.36 -16.60 43.18
CA VAL A 446 -13.57 -16.80 42.37
C VAL A 446 -13.38 -18.06 41.55
N VAL A 447 -14.30 -19.01 41.69
CA VAL A 447 -14.26 -20.32 41.02
C VAL A 447 -15.47 -20.47 40.12
N LYS A 448 -15.20 -20.77 38.84
CA LYS A 448 -16.21 -21.05 37.81
C LYS A 448 -15.94 -22.37 37.12
N ASP A 449 -16.99 -23.01 36.60
CA ASP A 449 -16.86 -24.17 35.73
C ASP A 449 -16.45 -23.77 34.31
N ALA A 450 -16.29 -24.77 33.42
CA ALA A 450 -15.94 -24.58 32.02
C ALA A 450 -16.93 -23.71 31.22
N TYR A 451 -18.16 -23.54 31.70
CA TYR A 451 -19.22 -22.77 31.05
C TYR A 451 -19.39 -21.37 31.69
N GLY A 452 -18.54 -21.03 32.65
CA GLY A 452 -18.58 -19.75 33.36
C GLY A 452 -19.58 -19.72 34.54
N ASN A 453 -20.22 -20.84 34.90
CA ASN A 453 -21.13 -20.88 36.03
C ASN A 453 -20.35 -20.89 37.37
N PRO A 454 -20.86 -20.21 38.42
CA PRO A 454 -20.22 -20.21 39.73
C PRO A 454 -20.22 -21.60 40.38
N VAL A 455 -19.09 -22.00 40.95
CA VAL A 455 -18.94 -23.28 41.68
C VAL A 455 -18.95 -23.01 43.18
N ASN A 456 -20.04 -23.36 43.87
CA ASN A 456 -20.19 -23.08 45.32
C ASN A 456 -19.74 -24.23 46.23
N ASN A 457 -19.50 -25.43 45.71
CA ASN A 457 -19.29 -26.65 46.50
C ASN A 457 -17.85 -27.20 46.45
N ALA A 458 -16.89 -26.42 45.97
CA ALA A 458 -15.47 -26.75 45.96
C ALA A 458 -14.83 -26.58 47.36
N LEU A 459 -13.68 -27.25 47.55
CA LEU A 459 -12.75 -26.97 48.65
C LEU A 459 -11.63 -26.09 48.10
N VAL A 460 -11.45 -24.90 48.68
CA VAL A 460 -10.40 -23.95 48.28
C VAL A 460 -9.40 -23.81 49.42
N GLN A 461 -8.11 -23.96 49.15
CA GLN A 461 -7.06 -23.87 50.15
C GLN A 461 -5.87 -23.04 49.66
N PHE A 462 -5.29 -22.23 50.54
CA PHE A 462 -4.06 -21.47 50.28
C PHE A 462 -2.88 -22.13 51.00
N ILE A 463 -1.79 -22.35 50.27
CA ILE A 463 -0.59 -23.07 50.71
C ILE A 463 0.64 -22.20 50.42
N SER A 464 1.53 -22.08 51.41
CA SER A 464 2.87 -21.52 51.24
C SER A 464 3.90 -22.52 51.77
N PRO A 465 4.58 -23.26 50.88
CA PRO A 465 5.56 -24.28 51.28
C PRO A 465 6.70 -23.75 52.16
N VAL A 466 7.05 -22.46 52.03
CA VAL A 466 8.12 -21.83 52.82
C VAL A 466 7.67 -21.52 54.25
N ASN A 467 6.38 -21.21 54.45
CA ASN A 467 5.84 -20.80 55.73
C ASN A 467 5.22 -21.95 56.54
N SER A 468 4.61 -22.94 55.88
CA SER A 468 3.89 -24.04 56.54
C SER A 468 3.82 -25.29 55.66
N GLY A 469 3.89 -26.47 56.28
CA GLY A 469 3.62 -27.76 55.61
C GLY A 469 2.12 -28.06 55.44
N ASP A 470 1.26 -27.43 56.25
CA ASP A 470 -0.19 -27.50 56.16
C ASP A 470 -0.76 -26.25 55.44
N PRO A 471 -1.97 -26.34 54.84
CA PRO A 471 -2.65 -25.16 54.29
C PRO A 471 -2.84 -24.04 55.32
N ILE A 472 -2.49 -22.81 54.95
CA ILE A 472 -2.55 -21.63 55.82
C ILE A 472 -4.00 -21.23 56.12
N ALA A 473 -4.85 -21.31 55.09
CA ALA A 473 -6.28 -21.05 55.14
C ALA A 473 -7.02 -22.00 54.18
N LYS A 474 -8.25 -22.35 54.50
CA LYS A 474 -9.13 -23.16 53.64
C LYS A 474 -10.59 -22.84 53.90
N VAL A 475 -11.42 -22.98 52.87
CA VAL A 475 -12.88 -22.86 52.93
C VAL A 475 -13.48 -24.05 52.20
N ASN A 476 -14.38 -24.78 52.85
CA ASN A 476 -15.09 -25.91 52.25
C ASN A 476 -16.53 -25.53 51.94
N GLY A 477 -16.82 -25.25 50.66
CA GLY A 477 -18.15 -24.82 50.21
C GLY A 477 -19.27 -25.85 50.34
N ARG A 478 -18.95 -27.10 50.74
CA ARG A 478 -19.97 -28.10 51.11
C ARG A 478 -20.49 -27.92 52.53
N THR A 479 -19.71 -27.30 53.41
CA THR A 479 -20.00 -27.13 54.84
C THR A 479 -20.14 -25.66 55.24
N GLU A 480 -19.63 -24.75 54.42
CA GLU A 480 -19.63 -23.31 54.65
C GLU A 480 -20.45 -22.59 53.58
N SER A 481 -21.03 -21.44 53.92
CA SER A 481 -21.84 -20.66 52.97
C SER A 481 -20.95 -19.94 51.95
N VAL A 482 -21.03 -20.37 50.69
CA VAL A 482 -20.35 -19.77 49.53
C VAL A 482 -21.39 -19.26 48.56
N ASN A 483 -21.27 -18.01 48.11
CA ASN A 483 -22.19 -17.40 47.15
C ASN A 483 -21.43 -17.04 45.87
N ASN A 484 -22.07 -17.29 44.72
CA ASN A 484 -21.57 -16.93 43.40
C ASN A 484 -20.11 -17.36 43.12
N GLY A 485 -19.73 -18.56 43.60
CA GLY A 485 -18.40 -19.15 43.41
C GLY A 485 -17.28 -18.40 44.12
N THR A 486 -17.60 -17.49 45.05
CA THR A 486 -16.64 -16.60 45.69
C THR A 486 -16.27 -17.10 47.09
N TYR A 487 -15.03 -17.53 47.23
CA TYR A 487 -14.43 -18.02 48.47
C TYR A 487 -13.57 -16.93 49.09
N LYS A 488 -13.72 -16.67 50.39
CA LYS A 488 -12.91 -15.68 51.11
C LYS A 488 -12.06 -16.38 52.16
N LEU A 489 -10.75 -16.43 51.91
CA LEU A 489 -9.79 -17.05 52.81
C LEU A 489 -9.15 -15.95 53.68
N GLU A 490 -9.28 -16.06 55.00
CA GLU A 490 -8.57 -15.18 55.93
C GLU A 490 -7.12 -15.67 56.09
N ILE A 491 -6.18 -14.91 55.51
CA ILE A 491 -4.75 -15.19 55.62
C ILE A 491 -4.22 -14.46 56.85
N VAL A 492 -3.93 -15.21 57.92
CA VAL A 492 -3.40 -14.65 59.16
C VAL A 492 -1.92 -14.28 58.98
N GLY A 493 -1.57 -13.01 59.21
CA GLY A 493 -0.24 -12.49 58.92
C GLY A 493 0.92 -13.23 59.61
N SER A 494 0.72 -13.69 60.84
CA SER A 494 1.73 -14.48 61.58
C SER A 494 2.05 -15.83 60.94
N LYS A 495 1.21 -16.34 60.04
CA LYS A 495 1.43 -17.57 59.28
C LYS A 495 2.11 -17.34 57.93
N ILE A 496 2.31 -16.09 57.49
CA ILE A 496 3.01 -15.71 56.25
C ILE A 496 4.17 -14.77 56.57
N ALA A 497 5.02 -15.18 57.52
CA ALA A 497 6.14 -14.37 58.02
C ALA A 497 7.35 -14.30 57.06
N LYS A 498 7.43 -15.23 56.09
CA LYS A 498 8.48 -15.30 55.06
C LYS A 498 7.91 -15.03 53.68
N ALA A 499 8.70 -14.41 52.80
CA ALA A 499 8.32 -14.27 51.41
C ALA A 499 8.30 -15.65 50.71
N ASP A 500 7.38 -15.83 49.75
CA ASP A 500 7.20 -17.09 49.03
C ASP A 500 6.55 -16.86 47.66
N ALA A 501 7.38 -16.77 46.62
CA ALA A 501 6.94 -16.66 45.24
C ALA A 501 6.27 -17.94 44.71
N ASN A 502 6.42 -19.07 45.41
CA ASN A 502 5.82 -20.35 45.02
C ASN A 502 4.60 -20.71 45.87
N SER A 503 4.01 -19.75 46.57
CA SER A 503 2.74 -19.98 47.26
C SER A 503 1.56 -19.94 46.27
N TYR A 504 0.51 -20.67 46.59
CA TYR A 504 -0.59 -20.92 45.65
C TYR A 504 -1.89 -21.28 46.35
N VAL A 505 -2.97 -21.12 45.60
CA VAL A 505 -4.32 -21.60 45.90
C VAL A 505 -4.57 -22.90 45.13
N GLU A 506 -5.16 -23.88 45.79
CA GLU A 506 -5.69 -25.09 45.15
C GLU A 506 -7.21 -25.17 45.31
N VAL A 507 -7.88 -25.59 44.23
CA VAL A 507 -9.34 -25.73 44.16
C VAL A 507 -9.70 -27.18 43.84
N PHE A 508 -10.39 -27.84 44.75
CA PHE A 508 -10.77 -29.24 44.62
C PHE A 508 -12.27 -29.43 44.40
N SER A 509 -12.62 -30.39 43.55
CA SER A 509 -13.95 -30.98 43.46
C SER A 509 -13.90 -32.40 44.01
N GLY A 510 -14.40 -32.60 45.22
CA GLY A 510 -14.16 -33.84 45.96
C GLY A 510 -12.66 -33.98 46.30
N THR A 511 -12.03 -35.06 45.83
CA THR A 511 -10.58 -35.31 45.99
C THR A 511 -9.75 -34.90 44.78
N LYS A 512 -10.38 -34.46 43.68
CA LYS A 512 -9.70 -34.11 42.44
C LYS A 512 -9.38 -32.62 42.39
N LEU A 513 -8.10 -32.28 42.19
CA LEU A 513 -7.64 -30.92 41.94
C LEU A 513 -8.15 -30.44 40.57
N GLN A 514 -8.80 -29.27 40.54
CA GLN A 514 -9.44 -28.71 39.36
C GLN A 514 -8.80 -27.40 38.89
N ALA A 515 -8.18 -26.65 39.81
CA ALA A 515 -7.41 -25.45 39.50
C ALA A 515 -6.32 -25.22 40.56
N LYS A 516 -5.23 -24.59 40.14
CA LYS A 516 -4.09 -24.18 40.96
C LYS A 516 -3.64 -22.79 40.50
N VAL A 517 -3.72 -21.80 41.37
CA VAL A 517 -3.41 -20.40 41.04
C VAL A 517 -2.27 -19.93 41.94
N PHE A 518 -1.17 -19.45 41.36
CA PHE A 518 -0.07 -18.90 42.16
C PHE A 518 -0.45 -17.52 42.71
N VAL A 519 -0.07 -17.28 43.96
CA VAL A 519 -0.30 -16.01 44.67
C VAL A 519 0.97 -15.73 45.43
N GLU A 520 1.76 -14.74 45.03
CA GLU A 520 3.05 -14.48 45.67
C GLU A 520 2.86 -13.90 47.08
N ILE A 521 3.67 -14.32 48.05
CA ILE A 521 3.86 -13.56 49.30
C ILE A 521 5.06 -12.64 49.10
N ALA A 522 4.78 -11.35 48.99
CA ALA A 522 5.71 -10.28 48.64
C ALA A 522 6.96 -10.25 49.53
N ARG A 523 8.10 -9.87 48.93
CA ARG A 523 9.24 -9.38 49.71
C ARG A 523 8.94 -7.98 50.25
N SER A 524 9.48 -7.67 51.43
CA SER A 524 9.36 -6.31 52.00
C SER A 524 10.48 -5.40 51.49
N THR A 525 10.19 -4.14 51.21
CA THR A 525 11.12 -3.12 50.68
C THR A 525 12.08 -2.57 51.75
N GLY A 526 12.75 -3.45 52.50
CA GLY A 526 13.59 -3.08 53.64
C GLY A 526 15.07 -2.87 53.32
N ILE A 527 15.54 -3.23 52.12
CA ILE A 527 16.95 -3.11 51.74
C ILE A 527 17.21 -1.69 51.22
N ASN A 528 18.19 -1.01 51.83
CA ASN A 528 18.71 0.28 51.35
C ASN A 528 19.97 0.06 50.53
N ILE A 529 20.05 0.68 49.35
CA ILE A 529 21.18 0.56 48.42
C ILE A 529 21.76 1.95 48.18
N THR A 530 23.08 2.07 48.23
CA THR A 530 23.83 3.26 47.86
C THR A 530 24.87 2.90 46.79
N LEU A 531 24.87 3.66 45.70
CA LEU A 531 25.81 3.52 44.60
C LEU A 531 26.88 4.62 44.70
N ASP A 532 28.13 4.30 44.34
CA ASP A 532 29.19 5.31 44.22
C ASP A 532 29.04 6.22 42.98
N LYS A 533 28.22 5.78 42.01
CA LYS A 533 27.89 6.51 40.79
C LYS A 533 26.39 6.41 40.54
N SER A 534 25.78 7.52 40.13
CA SER A 534 24.40 7.54 39.63
C SER A 534 24.32 7.36 38.12
N GLU A 535 25.43 7.53 37.40
CA GLU A 535 25.49 7.48 35.94
C GLU A 535 26.70 6.68 35.44
N ILE A 536 26.53 5.94 34.34
CA ILE A 536 27.59 5.22 33.61
C ILE A 536 27.45 5.54 32.11
N VAL A 537 28.54 5.93 31.47
CA VAL A 537 28.60 6.09 30.01
C VAL A 537 28.63 4.70 29.35
N LEU A 538 27.77 4.48 28.36
CA LEU A 538 27.76 3.27 27.55
C LEU A 538 29.03 3.19 26.71
N GLY A 539 29.63 2.00 26.68
CA GLY A 539 30.84 1.74 25.90
C GLY A 539 32.02 1.31 26.76
N PRO A 540 32.66 2.20 27.52
CA PRO A 540 33.87 1.86 28.26
C PRO A 540 33.61 0.91 29.43
N LYS A 541 34.32 -0.22 29.50
CA LYS A 541 34.30 -1.06 30.72
C LYS A 541 34.63 -0.24 31.96
N THR A 542 33.87 -0.43 33.03
CA THR A 542 34.04 0.31 34.29
C THR A 542 33.74 -0.55 35.51
N THR A 543 33.66 0.05 36.68
CA THR A 543 33.21 -0.59 37.92
C THR A 543 32.10 0.22 38.58
N LEU A 544 31.23 -0.47 39.32
CA LEU A 544 30.19 0.12 40.16
C LEU A 544 30.34 -0.42 41.59
N THR A 545 30.42 0.47 42.57
CA THR A 545 30.47 0.08 43.98
C THR A 545 29.08 0.18 44.59
N VAL A 546 28.57 -0.96 45.07
CA VAL A 546 27.26 -1.11 45.68
C VAL A 546 27.43 -1.31 47.18
N THR A 547 26.85 -0.42 47.99
CA THR A 547 26.72 -0.59 49.44
C THR A 547 25.27 -0.90 49.78
N VAL A 548 25.07 -2.00 50.48
CA VAL A 548 23.75 -2.56 50.79
C VAL A 548 23.59 -2.65 52.30
N ALA A 549 22.47 -2.17 52.82
CA ALA A 549 22.04 -2.35 54.20
C ALA A 549 20.67 -3.03 54.25
N SER A 550 20.58 -4.19 54.91
CA SER A 550 19.39 -5.03 54.98
C SER A 550 18.97 -5.32 56.44
N PRO A 551 17.67 -5.51 56.73
CA PRO A 551 17.21 -5.95 58.05
C PRO A 551 17.62 -7.38 58.40
N GLU A 552 18.06 -8.18 57.43
CA GLU A 552 18.56 -9.55 57.63
C GLU A 552 19.98 -9.73 57.06
N ALA A 553 20.63 -10.84 57.43
CA ALA A 553 21.93 -11.20 56.91
C ALA A 553 21.88 -11.31 55.38
N LEU A 554 22.83 -10.68 54.69
CA LEU A 554 22.87 -10.68 53.22
C LEU A 554 23.43 -11.97 52.62
N ASN A 555 23.68 -13.04 53.39
CA ASN A 555 24.22 -14.26 52.81
C ASN A 555 23.25 -14.83 51.76
N ASN A 556 23.75 -15.09 50.56
CA ASN A 556 23.00 -15.47 49.37
C ASN A 556 22.08 -14.38 48.77
N ALA A 557 22.12 -13.14 49.27
CA ALA A 557 21.43 -12.04 48.62
C ALA A 557 22.08 -11.74 47.26
N LYS A 558 21.26 -11.50 46.25
CA LYS A 558 21.70 -11.31 44.86
C LYS A 558 21.61 -9.84 44.47
N VAL A 559 22.66 -9.33 43.85
CA VAL A 559 22.67 -8.03 43.16
C VAL A 559 22.45 -8.30 41.68
N LYS A 560 21.47 -7.62 41.09
CA LYS A 560 21.17 -7.62 39.65
C LYS A 560 20.88 -6.22 39.15
N LEU A 561 21.07 -5.99 37.87
CA LEU A 561 20.62 -4.78 37.20
C LEU A 561 19.39 -5.14 36.37
N VAL A 562 18.27 -4.49 36.65
CA VAL A 562 17.03 -4.68 35.87
C VAL A 562 16.68 -3.44 35.06
N ASP A 563 16.04 -3.67 33.92
CA ASP A 563 15.49 -2.61 33.06
C ASP A 563 14.17 -2.05 33.60
N ALA A 564 13.49 -1.24 32.78
CA ALA A 564 12.23 -0.60 33.13
C ALA A 564 11.07 -1.61 33.33
N ASP A 565 11.14 -2.78 32.71
CA ASP A 565 10.14 -3.86 32.82
C ASP A 565 10.45 -4.80 33.99
N GLY A 566 11.58 -4.61 34.67
CA GLY A 566 12.03 -5.44 35.79
C GLY A 566 12.81 -6.68 35.36
N GLU A 567 13.12 -6.80 34.07
CA GLU A 567 13.87 -7.92 33.50
C GLU A 567 15.37 -7.79 33.79
N ASN A 568 16.02 -8.91 34.09
CA ASN A 568 17.44 -8.90 34.45
C ASN A 568 18.33 -8.75 33.21
N THR A 569 19.02 -7.63 33.11
CA THR A 569 19.96 -7.32 32.01
C THR A 569 21.19 -8.24 31.94
N GLY A 570 21.51 -8.95 33.03
CA GLY A 570 22.74 -9.74 33.15
C GLY A 570 24.02 -8.92 33.27
N VAL A 571 23.95 -7.59 33.25
CA VAL A 571 25.12 -6.68 33.36
C VAL A 571 25.77 -6.78 34.73
N LEU A 572 24.95 -6.87 35.79
CA LEU A 572 25.41 -7.11 37.16
C LEU A 572 24.92 -8.48 37.61
N ALA A 573 25.84 -9.32 38.06
CA ALA A 573 25.53 -10.59 38.70
C ALA A 573 26.49 -10.81 39.86
N TYR A 574 25.98 -10.63 41.08
CA TYR A 574 26.75 -10.88 42.29
C TYR A 574 25.89 -11.54 43.36
N THR A 575 26.48 -12.44 44.14
CA THR A 575 25.83 -13.05 45.30
C THR A 575 26.71 -12.83 46.53
N PHE A 576 26.15 -12.18 47.54
CA PHE A 576 26.85 -11.94 48.80
C PHE A 576 27.11 -13.27 49.52
N THR A 577 28.34 -13.47 49.99
CA THR A 577 28.73 -14.68 50.75
C THR A 577 28.84 -14.42 52.26
N GLY A 578 28.95 -13.15 52.67
CA GLY A 578 29.01 -12.74 54.08
C GLY A 578 27.64 -12.70 54.75
N ALA A 579 27.59 -12.98 56.05
CA ALA A 579 26.37 -12.91 56.87
C ALA A 579 26.11 -11.51 57.49
N ALA A 580 26.89 -10.50 57.12
CA ALA A 580 26.68 -9.14 57.63
C ALA A 580 25.42 -8.52 57.01
N THR A 581 24.71 -7.72 57.81
CA THR A 581 23.52 -6.94 57.40
C THR A 581 23.88 -5.71 56.57
N VAL A 582 25.14 -5.25 56.64
CA VAL A 582 25.68 -4.19 55.79
C VAL A 582 26.92 -4.70 55.07
N GLN A 583 26.94 -4.61 53.74
CA GLN A 583 28.08 -5.04 52.92
C GLN A 583 28.34 -4.06 51.77
N LYS A 584 29.61 -3.91 51.41
CA LYS A 584 30.08 -3.09 50.29
C LYS A 584 30.83 -3.97 49.31
N VAL A 585 30.48 -3.90 48.04
CA VAL A 585 31.11 -4.66 46.96
C VAL A 585 31.36 -3.76 45.75
N THR A 586 32.52 -3.90 45.12
CA THR A 586 32.83 -3.25 43.84
C THR A 586 32.70 -4.28 42.72
N LEU A 587 31.77 -4.05 41.80
CA LEU A 587 31.40 -4.96 40.73
C LEU A 587 31.95 -4.46 39.39
N PRO A 588 32.53 -5.33 38.55
CA PRO A 588 32.91 -4.95 37.20
C PRO A 588 31.67 -4.83 36.30
N VAL A 589 31.61 -3.75 35.52
CA VAL A 589 30.63 -3.53 34.44
C VAL A 589 31.36 -3.78 33.13
N ASN A 590 31.39 -5.05 32.73
CA ASN A 590 32.16 -5.51 31.56
C ASN A 590 31.34 -5.54 30.28
N THR A 591 30.03 -5.70 30.42
CA THR A 591 29.02 -5.64 29.37
C THR A 591 28.11 -4.45 29.67
N MET A 592 27.50 -3.91 28.62
CA MET A 592 26.57 -2.78 28.73
C MET A 592 25.16 -3.25 28.39
N PRO A 593 24.11 -2.60 28.94
CA PRO A 593 22.78 -2.78 28.41
C PRO A 593 22.71 -2.30 26.95
N GLU A 594 21.68 -2.75 26.22
CA GLU A 594 21.54 -2.44 24.79
C GLU A 594 21.27 -0.96 24.53
N GLU A 595 20.54 -0.30 25.43
CA GLU A 595 20.09 1.08 25.27
C GLU A 595 20.51 1.97 26.45
N ALA A 596 20.60 3.27 26.19
CA ALA A 596 20.72 4.28 27.24
C ALA A 596 19.37 4.43 27.94
N GLY A 597 19.39 4.68 29.25
CA GLY A 597 18.16 4.78 30.01
C GLY A 597 18.34 4.65 31.50
N VAL A 598 17.20 4.63 32.19
CA VAL A 598 17.13 4.51 33.65
C VAL A 598 16.94 3.04 34.01
N TYR A 599 17.86 2.49 34.79
CA TYR A 599 17.86 1.12 35.26
C TYR A 599 17.78 1.08 36.80
N GLN A 600 17.44 -0.10 37.34
CA GLN A 600 17.43 -0.32 38.79
C GLN A 600 18.46 -1.38 39.17
N VAL A 601 19.39 -1.01 40.05
CA VAL A 601 20.21 -1.96 40.78
C VAL A 601 19.34 -2.55 41.88
N VAL A 602 18.94 -3.80 41.72
CA VAL A 602 18.06 -4.52 42.64
C VAL A 602 18.88 -5.48 43.48
N VAL A 603 18.63 -5.46 44.80
CA VAL A 603 19.15 -6.45 45.72
C VAL A 603 18.01 -7.22 46.34
N GLU A 604 18.05 -8.54 46.21
CA GLU A 604 17.04 -9.46 46.74
C GLU A 604 17.70 -10.41 47.74
N SER A 605 17.15 -10.45 48.94
CA SER A 605 17.41 -11.50 49.93
C SER A 605 16.22 -12.46 50.02
N VAL A 606 16.24 -13.36 51.00
CA VAL A 606 15.16 -14.33 51.20
C VAL A 606 13.84 -13.60 51.46
N ASN A 607 13.84 -12.58 52.32
CA ASN A 607 12.62 -11.89 52.71
C ASN A 607 12.54 -10.44 52.22
N TYR A 608 13.65 -9.79 51.88
CA TYR A 608 13.64 -8.37 51.56
C TYR A 608 14.13 -8.09 50.14
N VAL A 609 13.66 -6.98 49.60
CA VAL A 609 14.11 -6.43 48.32
C VAL A 609 14.40 -4.94 48.51
N GLY A 610 15.27 -4.40 47.67
CA GLY A 610 15.52 -2.97 47.56
C GLY A 610 16.04 -2.65 46.18
N SER A 611 15.86 -1.40 45.75
CA SER A 611 16.36 -0.90 44.48
C SER A 611 17.05 0.46 44.65
N ALA A 612 18.02 0.73 43.78
CA ALA A 612 18.60 2.05 43.58
C ALA A 612 18.71 2.35 42.09
N THR A 613 18.45 3.60 41.71
CA THR A 613 18.46 4.02 40.31
C THR A 613 19.88 4.24 39.80
N LEU A 614 20.15 3.74 38.60
CA LEU A 614 21.40 3.92 37.86
C LEU A 614 21.06 4.27 36.40
N THR A 615 21.59 5.38 35.90
CA THR A 615 21.34 5.82 34.52
C THR A 615 22.52 5.46 33.62
N PHE A 616 22.22 4.85 32.48
CA PHE A 616 23.19 4.67 31.40
C PHE A 616 22.99 5.77 30.36
N ILE A 617 24.07 6.45 29.99
CA ILE A 617 24.05 7.56 29.01
C ILE A 617 24.89 7.21 27.78
N GLU A 618 24.49 7.71 26.61
CA GLU A 618 25.27 7.50 25.39
C GLU A 618 26.64 8.21 25.46
N PRO A 619 27.68 7.66 24.82
CA PRO A 619 28.95 8.35 24.67
C PRO A 619 28.80 9.54 23.71
N VAL A 620 29.48 10.64 23.99
CA VAL A 620 29.43 11.85 23.14
C VAL A 620 30.64 11.88 22.22
N ILE A 621 30.48 11.39 20.98
CA ILE A 621 31.52 11.43 19.95
C ILE A 621 31.15 12.45 18.87
N THR A 622 31.99 13.47 18.72
CA THR A 622 31.82 14.56 17.74
C THR A 622 32.70 14.33 16.53
N ALA A 623 32.21 14.64 15.33
CA ALA A 623 32.94 14.49 14.08
C ALA A 623 33.23 15.85 13.43
N THR A 624 34.48 16.06 13.01
CA THR A 624 34.91 17.27 12.31
C THR A 624 35.68 16.92 11.03
N PRO A 625 35.20 17.30 9.84
CA PRO A 625 33.88 17.90 9.58
C PRO A 625 32.73 16.88 9.66
N ALA A 626 31.51 17.34 9.96
CA ALA A 626 30.29 16.51 9.96
C ALA A 626 29.68 16.33 8.55
N GLU A 627 29.97 17.27 7.64
CA GLU A 627 29.65 17.17 6.21
C GLU A 627 30.91 16.84 5.41
N ILE A 628 30.81 15.87 4.51
CA ILE A 628 31.92 15.36 3.70
C ILE A 628 31.52 15.30 2.22
N LEU A 629 32.49 15.29 1.31
CA LEU A 629 32.22 15.31 -0.13
C LEU A 629 31.94 13.91 -0.66
N ALA A 630 30.93 13.78 -1.51
CA ALA A 630 30.61 12.58 -2.28
C ALA A 630 31.70 12.33 -3.35
N ASN A 631 31.88 11.06 -3.70
CA ASN A 631 32.90 10.57 -4.64
C ASN A 631 34.34 11.03 -4.32
N SER A 632 34.66 11.25 -3.04
CA SER A 632 35.92 11.83 -2.60
C SER A 632 36.55 11.07 -1.43
N SER A 633 37.83 11.33 -1.18
CA SER A 633 38.55 10.89 0.01
C SER A 633 38.51 12.00 1.05
N ASN A 634 37.85 11.75 2.18
CA ASN A 634 37.61 12.74 3.23
C ASN A 634 38.37 12.34 4.49
N VAL A 635 39.07 13.29 5.12
CA VAL A 635 39.69 13.08 6.44
C VAL A 635 38.76 13.66 7.50
N VAL A 636 38.30 12.81 8.41
CA VAL A 636 37.40 13.16 9.51
C VAL A 636 38.07 12.84 10.82
N THR A 637 38.06 13.79 11.75
CA THR A 637 38.56 13.61 13.11
C THR A 637 37.38 13.48 14.06
N PHE A 638 37.41 12.42 14.88
CA PHE A 638 36.42 12.17 15.93
C PHE A 638 37.02 12.44 17.31
N THR A 639 36.29 13.19 18.13
CA THR A 639 36.69 13.60 19.48
C THR A 639 35.57 13.35 20.50
N SER A 640 35.93 13.09 21.75
CA SER A 640 34.98 13.01 22.89
C SER A 640 35.40 14.01 23.96
N GLU A 641 34.43 14.50 24.74
CA GLU A 641 34.71 15.27 25.96
C GLU A 641 35.43 14.42 27.02
N ASN A 642 35.20 13.10 27.01
CA ASN A 642 35.89 12.14 27.86
C ASN A 642 36.83 11.27 27.03
N VAL A 643 38.12 11.49 27.22
CA VAL A 643 39.19 10.80 26.48
C VAL A 643 39.16 9.29 26.69
N ASP A 644 38.73 8.82 27.87
CA ASP A 644 38.64 7.39 28.17
C ASP A 644 37.59 6.67 27.31
N ASP A 645 36.59 7.40 26.80
CA ASP A 645 35.62 6.85 25.85
C ASP A 645 36.34 6.39 24.57
N LEU A 646 37.19 7.25 24.02
CA LEU A 646 37.92 6.96 22.78
C LEU A 646 38.93 5.83 22.96
N ARG A 647 39.63 5.78 24.10
CA ARG A 647 40.61 4.73 24.41
C ARG A 647 40.01 3.35 24.51
N SER A 648 38.72 3.27 24.84
CA SER A 648 38.01 2.01 24.94
C SER A 648 37.50 1.48 23.59
N ILE A 649 37.59 2.26 22.51
CA ILE A 649 37.21 1.85 21.16
C ILE A 649 38.26 0.87 20.62
N THR A 650 37.78 -0.28 20.15
CA THR A 650 38.58 -1.39 19.63
C THR A 650 38.49 -1.53 18.12
N GLN A 651 37.41 -1.03 17.51
CA GLN A 651 37.18 -1.10 16.08
C GLN A 651 36.32 0.07 15.61
N VAL A 652 36.59 0.54 14.39
CA VAL A 652 35.81 1.56 13.70
C VAL A 652 35.44 1.04 12.32
N THR A 653 34.15 1.05 11.99
CA THR A 653 33.62 0.64 10.69
C THR A 653 32.69 1.72 10.15
N ALA A 654 32.31 1.63 8.88
CA ALA A 654 31.36 2.56 8.29
C ALA A 654 30.44 1.86 7.28
N THR A 655 29.20 2.30 7.20
CA THR A 655 28.19 1.85 6.23
C THR A 655 27.45 3.04 5.59
N GLY A 656 26.63 2.79 4.57
CA GLY A 656 25.89 3.82 3.84
C GLY A 656 26.64 4.32 2.61
N ALA A 657 26.73 5.64 2.42
CA ALA A 657 27.37 6.28 1.26
C ALA A 657 28.92 6.24 1.29
N VAL A 658 29.48 5.08 1.63
CA VAL A 658 30.91 4.85 1.84
C VAL A 658 31.40 3.63 1.05
N LYS A 659 32.56 3.77 0.40
CA LYS A 659 33.28 2.69 -0.28
C LYS A 659 34.26 2.00 0.68
N SER A 660 34.98 2.79 1.48
CA SER A 660 35.91 2.28 2.48
C SER A 660 36.17 3.30 3.59
N ILE A 661 36.62 2.79 4.74
CA ILE A 661 37.10 3.59 5.87
C ILE A 661 38.43 3.01 6.36
N THR A 662 39.37 3.88 6.70
CA THR A 662 40.59 3.51 7.41
C THR A 662 40.77 4.47 8.57
N ALA A 663 40.63 3.96 9.80
CA ALA A 663 40.72 4.76 11.01
C ALA A 663 42.05 4.49 11.75
N LYS A 664 42.64 5.55 12.28
CA LYS A 664 43.78 5.52 13.20
C LYS A 664 43.29 6.00 14.57
N ILE A 665 43.35 5.10 15.55
CA ILE A 665 42.98 5.37 16.94
C ILE A 665 44.20 5.95 17.64
N ALA A 666 44.09 7.20 18.12
CA ALA A 666 45.08 7.83 18.98
C ALA A 666 44.53 7.99 20.41
N GLU A 667 45.33 8.55 21.30
CA GLU A 667 45.00 8.63 22.73
C GLU A 667 43.87 9.62 23.03
N ASP A 668 43.72 10.67 22.24
CA ASP A 668 42.81 11.82 22.41
C ASP A 668 41.86 12.06 21.22
N ALA A 669 42.08 11.40 20.09
CA ALA A 669 41.25 11.52 18.89
C ALA A 669 41.31 10.25 18.03
N ILE A 670 40.30 10.06 17.18
CA ILE A 670 40.32 9.06 16.11
C ILE A 670 40.30 9.79 14.78
N THR A 671 41.32 9.60 13.95
CA THR A 671 41.34 10.16 12.59
C THR A 671 40.99 9.08 11.60
N ALA A 672 39.93 9.27 10.81
CA ALA A 672 39.52 8.35 9.76
C ALA A 672 39.65 8.98 8.38
N THR A 673 40.20 8.21 7.43
CA THR A 673 40.07 8.49 6.00
C THR A 673 38.86 7.72 5.47
N ILE A 674 37.85 8.45 4.99
CA ILE A 674 36.57 7.91 4.51
C ILE A 674 36.46 8.19 3.00
N VAL A 675 36.42 7.11 2.20
CA VAL A 675 36.20 7.21 0.76
C VAL A 675 34.72 7.02 0.49
N THR A 676 34.04 8.03 -0.06
CA THR A 676 32.59 8.03 -0.26
C THR A 676 32.17 7.46 -1.62
N THR A 677 30.91 7.02 -1.73
CA THR A 677 30.31 6.62 -3.01
C THR A 677 30.02 7.82 -3.90
N ALA A 678 29.68 7.57 -5.18
CA ALA A 678 29.33 8.65 -6.11
C ALA A 678 27.98 9.31 -5.80
N GLU A 679 27.16 8.70 -4.93
CA GLU A 679 25.87 9.21 -4.52
C GLU A 679 25.99 9.96 -3.19
N LYS A 680 25.26 11.07 -3.07
CA LYS A 680 25.09 11.75 -1.78
C LYS A 680 24.26 10.88 -0.84
N GLY A 681 24.46 11.02 0.47
CA GLY A 681 23.71 10.24 1.45
C GLY A 681 24.35 10.24 2.83
N THR A 682 23.82 9.43 3.74
CA THR A 682 24.37 9.30 5.09
C THR A 682 25.52 8.31 5.11
N VAL A 683 26.64 8.69 5.73
CA VAL A 683 27.69 7.76 6.14
C VAL A 683 27.54 7.52 7.64
N LYS A 684 27.34 6.26 8.01
CA LYS A 684 27.18 5.82 9.40
C LYS A 684 28.50 5.24 9.88
N VAL A 685 29.19 5.94 10.77
CA VAL A 685 30.46 5.48 11.35
C VAL A 685 30.17 4.82 12.68
N THR A 686 30.48 3.53 12.78
CA THR A 686 30.21 2.71 13.97
C THR A 686 31.50 2.51 14.76
N PHE A 687 31.46 2.87 16.03
CA PHE A 687 32.54 2.70 17.01
C PHE A 687 32.21 1.53 17.93
N LYS A 688 33.05 0.49 17.91
CA LYS A 688 32.90 -0.67 18.78
C LYS A 688 33.81 -0.55 19.99
N PHE A 689 33.21 -0.54 21.17
CA PHE A 689 33.88 -0.41 22.45
C PHE A 689 34.37 -1.77 22.98
N ASN A 690 35.30 -1.74 23.94
CA ASN A 690 35.89 -2.93 24.56
C ASN A 690 34.90 -3.77 25.40
N SER A 691 33.72 -3.22 25.72
CA SER A 691 32.57 -3.92 26.29
C SER A 691 31.76 -4.71 25.26
N GLY A 692 31.98 -4.46 23.96
CA GLY A 692 31.18 -4.96 22.86
C GLY A 692 30.06 -4.03 22.40
N TYR A 693 29.75 -2.97 23.17
CA TYR A 693 28.77 -1.95 22.78
C TYR A 693 29.21 -1.21 21.49
N GLU A 694 28.24 -0.87 20.64
CA GLU A 694 28.48 -0.18 19.37
C GLU A 694 27.72 1.15 19.35
N HIS A 695 28.41 2.25 19.03
CA HIS A 695 27.82 3.59 18.91
C HIS A 695 27.98 4.12 17.48
N GLU A 696 26.95 4.78 16.95
CA GLU A 696 26.93 5.29 15.57
C GLU A 696 26.98 6.82 15.53
N VAL A 697 27.97 7.37 14.82
CA VAL A 697 28.01 8.80 14.43
C VAL A 697 27.68 8.93 12.96
N LYS A 698 26.74 9.82 12.64
CA LYS A 698 26.28 10.05 11.26
C LYS A 698 26.97 11.27 10.65
N LEU A 699 27.47 11.09 9.43
CA LEU A 699 28.00 12.15 8.57
C LEU A 699 27.12 12.32 7.33
N SER A 700 27.09 13.53 6.79
CA SER A 700 26.38 13.84 5.54
C SER A 700 27.36 13.89 4.38
N SER A 701 27.25 12.93 3.44
CA SER A 701 27.94 12.98 2.14
C SER A 701 27.15 13.88 1.19
N VAL A 702 27.75 14.96 0.73
CA VAL A 702 27.13 15.98 -0.14
C VAL A 702 27.89 16.14 -1.45
N TYR A 703 27.19 16.57 -2.50
CA TYR A 703 27.86 16.90 -3.76
C TYR A 703 28.69 18.17 -3.63
N GLY A 704 29.93 18.13 -4.13
CA GLY A 704 30.77 19.32 -4.25
C GLY A 704 30.16 20.35 -5.20
N LYS A 705 30.52 21.63 -5.04
CA LYS A 705 30.08 22.67 -5.98
C LYS A 705 31.08 22.78 -7.13
N LEU A 706 30.56 22.83 -8.36
CA LEU A 706 31.33 22.98 -9.59
C LEU A 706 31.11 24.38 -10.16
N THR A 707 32.17 24.95 -10.73
CA THR A 707 32.12 26.23 -11.44
C THR A 707 32.85 26.11 -12.77
N VAL A 708 32.34 26.81 -13.79
CA VAL A 708 32.89 26.83 -15.14
C VAL A 708 32.77 28.25 -15.66
N GLU A 709 33.85 28.79 -16.21
CA GLU A 709 33.83 30.11 -16.83
C GLU A 709 33.05 30.11 -18.14
N ASN A 710 32.44 31.25 -18.47
CA ASN A 710 31.79 31.44 -19.76
C ASN A 710 32.83 31.35 -20.90
N ALA A 711 32.44 30.75 -22.02
CA ALA A 711 33.34 30.54 -23.16
C ALA A 711 32.84 31.30 -24.39
N THR A 712 33.76 31.79 -25.22
CA THR A 712 33.46 32.35 -26.56
C THR A 712 34.26 31.60 -27.62
N VAL A 713 33.60 31.19 -28.70
CA VAL A 713 34.22 30.47 -29.82
C VAL A 713 33.83 31.09 -31.16
N ALA A 714 34.73 30.99 -32.15
CA ALA A 714 34.44 31.48 -33.51
C ALA A 714 33.43 30.57 -34.21
N PHE A 715 32.58 31.15 -35.06
CA PHE A 715 31.70 30.41 -35.96
C PHE A 715 32.49 29.39 -36.79
N GLY A 716 31.98 28.16 -36.87
CA GLY A 716 32.69 27.02 -37.49
C GLY A 716 33.52 26.15 -36.52
N THR A 717 33.65 26.54 -35.24
CA THR A 717 34.36 25.75 -34.22
C THR A 717 33.66 24.41 -33.95
N LYS A 718 34.41 23.31 -34.02
CA LYS A 718 33.90 21.95 -33.74
C LYS A 718 34.46 21.33 -32.44
N VAL A 719 35.39 21.99 -31.77
CA VAL A 719 35.95 21.54 -30.50
C VAL A 719 35.73 22.63 -29.46
N LEU A 720 34.97 22.31 -28.42
CA LEU A 720 34.76 23.18 -27.27
C LEU A 720 35.77 22.81 -26.18
N THR A 721 36.59 23.79 -25.78
CA THR A 721 37.54 23.64 -24.68
C THR A 721 37.15 24.55 -23.52
N PHE A 722 37.05 24.01 -22.30
CA PHE A 722 36.73 24.75 -21.09
C PHE A 722 37.45 24.16 -19.86
N LYS A 723 37.50 24.91 -18.74
CA LYS A 723 38.15 24.47 -17.49
C LYS A 723 37.15 24.46 -16.33
N PRO A 724 36.61 23.29 -15.96
CA PRO A 724 35.81 23.16 -14.75
C PRO A 724 36.70 23.17 -13.50
N VAL A 725 36.30 23.94 -12.50
CA VAL A 725 36.98 24.03 -11.19
C VAL A 725 35.98 23.85 -10.04
N ASP A 726 36.47 23.36 -8.91
CA ASP A 726 35.65 23.21 -7.71
C ASP A 726 35.33 24.58 -7.05
N ALA A 727 34.62 24.55 -5.92
CA ALA A 727 34.24 25.75 -5.16
C ALA A 727 35.42 26.62 -4.72
N ALA A 728 36.61 26.03 -4.57
CA ALA A 728 37.84 26.71 -4.17
C ALA A 728 38.68 27.18 -5.38
N GLY A 729 38.22 26.91 -6.61
CA GLY A 729 38.93 27.24 -7.83
C GLY A 729 40.02 26.24 -8.21
N ALA A 730 40.07 25.07 -7.56
CA ALA A 730 41.04 24.03 -7.90
C ALA A 730 40.58 23.23 -9.13
N THR A 731 41.54 22.86 -9.98
CA THR A 731 41.28 22.01 -11.14
C THR A 731 40.90 20.59 -10.71
N LEU A 732 39.92 20.02 -11.39
CA LEU A 732 39.55 18.61 -11.21
C LEU A 732 40.73 17.68 -11.55
N ALA A 733 40.75 16.47 -10.98
CA ALA A 733 41.80 15.49 -11.23
C ALA A 733 41.80 15.03 -12.69
N ALA A 734 43.00 14.86 -13.28
CA ALA A 734 43.16 14.35 -14.63
C ALA A 734 42.50 12.96 -14.79
N GLY A 735 41.80 12.76 -15.91
CA GLY A 735 41.02 11.55 -16.18
C GLY A 735 39.61 11.55 -15.61
N THR A 736 39.18 12.60 -14.89
CA THR A 736 37.79 12.72 -14.42
C THR A 736 36.84 12.83 -15.61
N ASP A 737 35.81 11.97 -15.66
CA ASP A 737 34.78 12.02 -16.70
C ASP A 737 33.91 13.27 -16.54
N VAL A 738 33.69 13.97 -17.65
CA VAL A 738 32.87 15.17 -17.74
C VAL A 738 31.84 14.98 -18.84
N LYS A 739 30.58 15.24 -18.51
CA LYS A 739 29.49 15.24 -19.47
C LYS A 739 28.98 16.65 -19.65
N ILE A 740 28.70 17.04 -20.88
CA ILE A 740 27.97 18.29 -21.15
C ILE A 740 26.66 18.00 -21.86
N ASN A 741 25.63 18.78 -21.54
CA ASN A 741 24.42 18.85 -22.35
C ASN A 741 24.39 20.19 -23.09
N LEU A 742 24.32 20.10 -24.42
CA LEU A 742 24.22 21.24 -25.32
C LEU A 742 23.12 20.96 -26.34
N LEU A 743 22.13 21.85 -26.42
CA LEU A 743 20.94 21.70 -27.27
C LEU A 743 20.20 20.36 -27.08
N GLY A 744 20.16 19.86 -25.84
CA GLY A 744 19.49 18.60 -25.50
C GLY A 744 20.32 17.34 -25.76
N ASN A 745 21.48 17.46 -26.40
CA ASN A 745 22.37 16.33 -26.69
C ASN A 745 23.50 16.22 -25.64
N GLU A 746 23.84 15.00 -25.25
CA GLU A 746 24.93 14.71 -24.32
C GLU A 746 26.24 14.45 -25.06
N TYR A 747 27.31 15.10 -24.60
CA TYR A 747 28.67 14.91 -25.10
C TYR A 747 29.59 14.57 -23.94
N ASN A 748 30.53 13.66 -24.16
CA ASN A 748 31.44 13.16 -23.14
C ASN A 748 32.86 13.68 -23.41
N GLY A 749 33.56 14.03 -22.34
CA GLY A 749 34.97 14.36 -22.33
C GLY A 749 35.60 13.91 -21.02
N SER A 750 36.90 14.15 -20.90
CA SER A 750 37.63 13.91 -19.66
C SER A 750 38.59 15.07 -19.38
N VAL A 751 38.89 15.28 -18.11
CA VAL A 751 39.81 16.33 -17.66
C VAL A 751 41.23 15.95 -18.06
N ALA A 752 41.91 16.83 -18.80
CA ALA A 752 43.30 16.69 -19.19
C ALA A 752 44.25 17.05 -18.03
N ALA A 753 45.55 16.79 -18.21
CA ALA A 753 46.57 17.07 -17.20
C ALA A 753 46.68 18.55 -16.81
N ASP A 754 46.28 19.47 -17.70
CA ASP A 754 46.27 20.92 -17.46
C ASP A 754 44.91 21.45 -16.91
N GLY A 755 43.99 20.54 -16.57
CA GLY A 755 42.64 20.84 -16.08
C GLY A 755 41.62 21.20 -17.16
N SER A 756 42.00 21.21 -18.45
CA SER A 756 41.06 21.48 -19.54
C SER A 756 40.22 20.25 -19.91
N VAL A 757 39.01 20.49 -20.40
CA VAL A 757 38.14 19.49 -21.02
C VAL A 757 37.91 19.93 -22.45
N SER A 758 38.24 19.06 -23.42
CA SER A 758 38.00 19.32 -24.85
C SER A 758 36.99 18.32 -25.40
N ILE A 759 35.89 18.81 -25.96
CA ILE A 759 34.77 18.00 -26.44
C ILE A 759 34.44 18.35 -27.88
N LEU A 760 34.24 17.33 -28.72
CA LEU A 760 33.78 17.51 -30.09
C LEU A 760 32.28 17.85 -30.07
N ILE A 761 31.92 19.01 -30.60
CA ILE A 761 30.54 19.53 -30.68
C ILE A 761 30.13 19.73 -32.15
N PRO A 762 28.83 19.71 -32.47
CA PRO A 762 28.37 20.09 -33.80
C PRO A 762 28.71 21.55 -34.08
N GLU A 763 28.75 21.89 -35.35
CA GLU A 763 28.87 23.28 -35.78
C GLU A 763 27.62 24.05 -35.37
N LEU A 764 27.80 25.10 -34.58
CA LEU A 764 26.71 25.89 -34.01
C LEU A 764 26.50 27.19 -34.80
N PRO A 765 25.24 27.61 -35.05
CA PRO A 765 24.94 28.97 -35.48
C PRO A 765 25.48 30.02 -34.52
N MET A 766 25.72 31.23 -35.01
CA MET A 766 26.05 32.37 -34.14
C MET A 766 24.93 32.63 -33.12
N GLY A 767 25.30 32.89 -31.88
CA GLY A 767 24.35 33.06 -30.78
C GLY A 767 24.92 32.66 -29.42
N THR A 768 24.08 32.74 -28.38
CA THR A 768 24.43 32.32 -27.02
C THR A 768 23.70 31.03 -26.65
N TYR A 769 24.45 30.05 -26.15
CA TYR A 769 23.96 28.74 -25.75
C TYR A 769 24.24 28.52 -24.27
N SER A 770 23.28 27.90 -23.56
CA SER A 770 23.49 27.42 -22.20
C SER A 770 24.04 26.00 -22.24
N VAL A 771 25.19 25.78 -21.61
CA VAL A 771 25.82 24.45 -21.51
C VAL A 771 25.68 23.97 -20.07
N LEU A 772 25.05 22.81 -19.87
CA LEU A 772 24.99 22.14 -18.59
C LEU A 772 26.18 21.19 -18.48
N VAL A 773 26.94 21.24 -17.41
CA VAL A 773 28.10 20.40 -17.13
C VAL A 773 27.80 19.50 -15.95
N LYS A 774 27.99 18.20 -16.14
CA LYS A 774 27.78 17.16 -15.14
C LYS A 774 29.08 16.41 -14.87
N VAL A 775 29.45 16.34 -13.60
CA VAL A 775 30.63 15.62 -13.12
C VAL A 775 30.22 14.80 -11.89
N ALA A 776 30.54 13.51 -11.88
CA ALA A 776 30.15 12.62 -10.77
C ALA A 776 30.77 13.09 -9.44
N GLY A 777 29.94 13.25 -8.40
CA GLY A 777 30.35 13.80 -7.10
C GLY A 777 30.19 15.32 -6.95
N TYR A 778 29.78 16.01 -8.02
CA TYR A 778 29.54 17.45 -8.01
C TYR A 778 28.09 17.78 -8.38
N GLN A 779 27.64 18.96 -7.96
CA GLN A 779 26.39 19.57 -8.42
C GLN A 779 26.53 19.97 -9.89
N ASP A 780 25.45 19.83 -10.65
CA ASP A 780 25.39 20.28 -12.04
C ASP A 780 25.70 21.79 -12.12
N ALA A 781 26.62 22.16 -13.02
CA ALA A 781 26.98 23.55 -13.27
C ALA A 781 26.48 23.99 -14.65
N THR A 782 26.23 25.28 -14.83
CA THR A 782 25.90 25.85 -16.14
C THR A 782 26.84 27.00 -16.48
N PHE A 783 27.19 27.12 -17.76
CA PHE A 783 27.90 28.29 -18.27
C PHE A 783 27.35 28.70 -19.64
N SER A 784 27.62 29.95 -20.02
CA SER A 784 27.22 30.50 -21.33
C SER A 784 28.34 30.29 -22.35
N LEU A 785 27.99 29.66 -23.47
CA LEU A 785 28.81 29.56 -24.66
C LEU A 785 28.34 30.57 -25.70
N VAL A 786 29.19 31.51 -26.08
CA VAL A 786 28.93 32.48 -27.14
C VAL A 786 29.62 32.03 -28.42
N VAL A 787 28.86 31.89 -29.50
CA VAL A 787 29.38 31.64 -30.85
C VAL A 787 29.28 32.94 -31.63
N ALA A 788 30.43 33.52 -31.96
CA ALA A 788 30.53 34.82 -32.61
C ALA A 788 31.32 34.75 -33.92
N GLU A 789 31.29 35.83 -34.70
CA GLU A 789 32.12 35.94 -35.90
C GLU A 789 33.58 35.90 -35.46
N ALA A 790 34.44 35.25 -36.25
CA ALA A 790 35.87 35.40 -36.02
C ALA A 790 36.21 36.90 -36.12
N GLU A 791 36.81 37.47 -35.08
CA GLU A 791 37.22 38.88 -35.17
C GLU A 791 38.20 39.04 -36.34
N PRO A 792 38.06 40.09 -37.18
CA PRO A 792 38.98 40.32 -38.26
C PRO A 792 40.36 40.66 -37.70
N GLU A 793 41.37 39.89 -38.07
CA GLU A 793 42.76 40.22 -37.73
C GLU A 793 43.17 41.51 -38.46
N PHE A 794 43.28 42.62 -37.72
CA PHE A 794 43.84 43.87 -38.24
C PHE A 794 45.35 43.73 -38.42
N LYS A 795 45.89 44.13 -39.57
CA LYS A 795 47.33 44.00 -39.87
C LYS A 795 48.17 45.01 -39.09
N THR A 796 47.59 46.13 -38.69
CA THR A 796 48.27 47.13 -37.86
C THR A 796 47.29 47.82 -36.91
N VAL A 797 47.57 47.72 -35.61
CA VAL A 797 46.83 48.40 -34.53
C VAL A 797 47.75 49.42 -33.87
N ILE A 798 47.33 50.68 -33.85
CA ILE A 798 48.05 51.76 -33.15
C ILE A 798 47.15 52.33 -32.06
N GLU A 799 47.65 52.42 -30.83
CA GLU A 799 46.93 53.04 -29.73
C GLU A 799 47.70 54.22 -29.17
N LEU A 800 47.03 55.36 -29.04
CA LEU A 800 47.61 56.60 -28.52
C LEU A 800 46.58 57.38 -27.72
N ALA A 801 47.03 58.27 -26.83
CA ALA A 801 46.16 59.16 -26.08
C ALA A 801 46.69 60.61 -26.14
N PRO A 802 45.84 61.63 -26.38
CA PRO A 802 46.26 63.02 -26.27
C PRO A 802 46.76 63.32 -24.86
N GLY A 803 47.87 64.03 -24.73
CA GLY A 803 48.52 64.35 -23.45
C GLY A 803 49.55 63.32 -22.97
N MET A 804 49.73 62.21 -23.70
CA MET A 804 50.72 61.17 -23.38
C MET A 804 51.89 61.19 -24.35
N ASP A 805 53.11 61.06 -23.83
CA ASP A 805 54.34 60.99 -24.65
C ASP A 805 54.59 59.60 -25.25
N ILE A 806 53.67 58.65 -25.04
CA ILE A 806 53.79 57.27 -25.52
C ILE A 806 52.63 56.89 -26.44
N TYR A 807 52.89 55.92 -27.32
CA TYR A 807 51.88 55.21 -28.10
C TYR A 807 52.35 53.76 -28.36
N THR A 808 51.45 52.88 -28.77
CA THR A 808 51.82 51.50 -29.15
C THR A 808 51.56 51.25 -30.62
N VAL A 809 52.41 50.41 -31.25
CA VAL A 809 52.20 49.86 -32.59
C VAL A 809 52.27 48.35 -32.46
N ASN A 810 51.15 47.65 -32.73
CA ASN A 810 51.02 46.21 -32.54
C ASN A 810 51.48 45.72 -31.15
N GLY A 811 51.19 46.51 -30.11
CA GLY A 811 51.59 46.25 -28.73
C GLY A 811 53.01 46.68 -28.34
N GLU A 812 53.86 47.09 -29.28
CA GLU A 812 55.20 47.61 -28.98
C GLU A 812 55.14 49.11 -28.64
N THR A 813 55.67 49.51 -27.48
CA THR A 813 55.69 50.91 -27.02
C THR A 813 56.69 51.76 -27.81
N LYS A 814 56.23 52.92 -28.27
CA LYS A 814 57.00 53.98 -28.93
C LYS A 814 56.77 55.32 -28.23
N PHE A 815 57.62 56.30 -28.53
CA PHE A 815 57.62 57.61 -27.89
C PHE A 815 57.41 58.71 -28.92
N TRP A 816 56.58 59.70 -28.57
CA TRP A 816 56.45 60.94 -29.32
C TRP A 816 57.61 61.88 -29.00
N ASP A 817 58.08 62.63 -29.98
CA ASP A 817 59.07 63.70 -29.77
C ASP A 817 58.43 65.07 -29.45
N ALA A 818 57.10 65.15 -29.51
CA ALA A 818 56.27 66.19 -28.91
C ALA A 818 54.90 65.60 -28.54
N THR A 819 54.40 65.93 -27.35
CA THR A 819 53.14 65.38 -26.82
C THR A 819 51.96 65.72 -27.73
N PRO A 820 51.19 64.73 -28.23
CA PRO A 820 49.89 64.99 -28.86
C PRO A 820 48.96 65.77 -27.95
N TYR A 821 48.11 66.65 -28.50
CA TYR A 821 47.16 67.43 -27.70
C TYR A 821 45.86 67.68 -28.46
N ILE A 822 44.85 68.16 -27.74
CA ILE A 822 43.56 68.52 -28.33
C ILE A 822 43.50 70.03 -28.52
N LYS A 823 43.14 70.48 -29.73
CA LYS A 823 42.82 71.87 -30.06
C LYS A 823 41.56 71.89 -30.91
N ASP A 824 40.63 72.79 -30.57
CA ASP A 824 39.33 72.94 -31.25
C ASP A 824 38.58 71.60 -31.42
N GLY A 825 38.68 70.72 -30.42
CA GLY A 825 38.02 69.39 -30.43
C GLY A 825 38.65 68.38 -31.39
N ARG A 826 39.89 68.60 -31.85
CA ARG A 826 40.66 67.67 -32.68
C ARG A 826 42.01 67.37 -32.05
N THR A 827 42.42 66.11 -32.13
CA THR A 827 43.77 65.69 -31.69
C THR A 827 44.79 66.06 -32.75
N LEU A 828 45.80 66.84 -32.38
CA LEU A 828 46.99 67.07 -33.18
C LEU A 828 48.14 66.20 -32.70
N VAL A 829 48.88 65.63 -33.66
CA VAL A 829 50.03 64.77 -33.43
C VAL A 829 51.25 65.23 -34.25
N PRO A 830 52.48 64.94 -33.81
CA PRO A 830 53.68 65.17 -34.61
C PRO A 830 53.67 64.30 -35.87
N ILE A 831 53.67 64.92 -37.05
CA ILE A 831 53.48 64.19 -38.32
C ILE A 831 54.57 63.16 -38.60
N ARG A 832 55.83 63.41 -38.22
CA ARG A 832 56.94 62.51 -38.56
C ARG A 832 56.77 61.13 -37.94
N HIS A 833 56.58 61.08 -36.62
CA HIS A 833 56.41 59.81 -35.90
C HIS A 833 55.11 59.12 -36.25
N LEU A 834 54.04 59.89 -36.51
CA LEU A 834 52.81 59.32 -37.02
C LEU A 834 53.11 58.61 -38.34
N ALA A 835 53.67 59.31 -39.34
CA ALA A 835 53.96 58.76 -40.65
C ALA A 835 54.85 57.50 -40.57
N GLU A 836 55.92 57.52 -39.79
CA GLU A 836 56.78 56.35 -39.56
C GLU A 836 56.01 55.16 -38.97
N ALA A 837 55.16 55.40 -37.97
CA ALA A 837 54.38 54.35 -37.31
C ALA A 837 53.38 53.66 -38.25
N ILE A 838 52.87 54.38 -39.26
CA ILE A 838 51.94 53.84 -40.26
C ILE A 838 52.64 53.45 -41.58
N GLY A 839 53.96 53.55 -41.68
CA GLY A 839 54.76 53.16 -42.86
C GLY A 839 54.76 54.19 -44.01
N PHE A 840 54.40 55.44 -43.73
CA PHE A 840 54.40 56.57 -44.65
C PHE A 840 55.63 57.47 -44.41
N LYS A 841 55.93 58.35 -45.37
CA LYS A 841 57.04 59.31 -45.24
C LYS A 841 56.50 60.73 -45.18
N ALA A 842 57.12 61.58 -44.35
CA ALA A 842 56.79 62.99 -44.25
C ALA A 842 58.02 63.86 -44.54
N ASP A 843 57.83 64.92 -45.33
CA ASP A 843 58.85 65.91 -45.67
C ASP A 843 58.28 67.34 -45.51
N TRP A 844 59.12 68.37 -45.58
CA TRP A 844 58.68 69.76 -45.43
C TRP A 844 59.51 70.73 -46.27
N ASP A 845 58.88 71.84 -46.69
CA ASP A 845 59.56 72.96 -47.33
C ASP A 845 59.12 74.26 -46.68
N PHE A 846 60.05 74.87 -45.94
CA PHE A 846 59.86 76.14 -45.23
C PHE A 846 60.72 77.26 -45.82
N SER A 847 61.20 77.10 -47.06
CA SER A 847 62.01 78.11 -47.74
C SER A 847 61.24 79.42 -47.98
N ASP A 848 59.92 79.34 -48.14
CA ASP A 848 59.00 80.48 -48.13
C ASP A 848 58.41 80.68 -46.71
N PRO A 849 58.76 81.77 -46.00
CA PRO A 849 58.19 82.07 -44.69
C PRO A 849 56.68 82.28 -44.69
N ALA A 850 56.08 82.67 -45.83
CA ALA A 850 54.65 82.89 -45.97
C ALA A 850 53.86 81.59 -46.19
N ASN A 851 54.48 80.56 -46.75
CA ASN A 851 53.85 79.27 -47.09
C ASN A 851 54.71 78.11 -46.64
N LYS A 852 54.67 77.79 -45.34
CA LYS A 852 55.37 76.64 -44.78
C LYS A 852 54.61 75.37 -45.11
N MET A 853 55.17 74.54 -45.99
CA MET A 853 54.52 73.35 -46.53
C MET A 853 55.01 72.06 -45.87
N VAL A 854 54.10 71.12 -45.67
CA VAL A 854 54.37 69.75 -45.20
C VAL A 854 53.78 68.75 -46.17
N PHE A 855 54.61 67.81 -46.60
CA PHE A 855 54.32 66.79 -47.59
C PHE A 855 54.22 65.43 -46.91
N ILE A 856 53.19 64.66 -47.25
CA ILE A 856 53.04 63.26 -46.79
C ILE A 856 52.91 62.39 -48.03
N TYR A 857 53.75 61.35 -48.09
CA TYR A 857 53.89 60.44 -49.21
C TYR A 857 53.43 59.04 -48.79
N THR A 858 52.75 58.34 -49.70
CA THR A 858 52.44 56.91 -49.51
C THR A 858 53.71 56.08 -49.40
N ALA A 859 53.61 54.86 -48.88
CA ALA A 859 54.77 53.94 -48.79
C ALA A 859 55.46 53.70 -50.15
N GLU A 860 54.70 53.83 -51.24
CA GLU A 860 55.15 53.60 -52.63
C GLU A 860 55.79 54.84 -53.27
N GLN A 861 55.57 56.03 -52.71
CA GLN A 861 56.11 57.30 -53.21
C GLN A 861 57.50 57.60 -52.59
N ASP A 862 58.39 58.14 -53.40
CA ASP A 862 59.73 58.55 -53.02
C ASP A 862 59.78 60.09 -52.84
N PRO A 863 59.98 60.61 -51.62
CA PRO A 863 59.97 62.05 -51.35
C PRO A 863 60.93 62.88 -52.22
N GLU A 864 62.03 62.30 -52.69
CA GLU A 864 62.98 63.01 -53.56
C GLU A 864 62.54 63.06 -55.03
N LYS A 865 61.79 62.04 -55.50
CA LYS A 865 61.34 61.94 -56.90
C LYS A 865 59.94 62.50 -57.12
N ASP A 866 59.08 62.36 -56.11
CA ASP A 866 57.66 62.72 -56.18
C ASP A 866 57.38 64.07 -55.49
N LYS A 867 58.42 64.90 -55.27
CA LYS A 867 58.33 66.15 -54.50
C LYS A 867 57.24 67.11 -55.01
N GLU A 868 56.96 67.10 -56.31
CA GLU A 868 55.93 67.93 -56.93
C GLU A 868 54.50 67.36 -56.80
N HIS A 869 54.36 66.10 -56.38
CA HIS A 869 53.09 65.35 -56.31
C HIS A 869 52.92 64.55 -55.00
N PRO A 870 52.91 65.21 -53.83
CA PRO A 870 52.63 64.57 -52.55
C PRO A 870 51.20 64.00 -52.50
N PHE A 871 51.00 62.92 -51.73
CA PHE A 871 49.66 62.38 -51.50
C PHE A 871 48.82 63.31 -50.63
N ILE A 872 49.42 63.90 -49.58
CA ILE A 872 48.81 64.99 -48.80
C ILE A 872 49.80 66.15 -48.71
N LEU A 873 49.35 67.34 -49.06
CA LEU A 873 50.03 68.62 -48.83
C LEU A 873 49.27 69.43 -47.79
N LEU A 874 49.96 69.83 -46.75
CA LEU A 874 49.47 70.66 -45.66
C LEU A 874 50.24 71.99 -45.64
N ILE A 875 49.56 73.10 -45.41
CA ILE A 875 50.20 74.41 -45.24
C ILE A 875 49.98 74.87 -43.80
N ILE A 876 51.06 75.18 -43.09
CA ILE A 876 51.01 75.63 -41.69
C ILE A 876 50.12 76.87 -41.58
N GLY A 877 49.17 76.83 -40.64
CA GLY A 877 48.24 77.93 -40.36
C GLY A 877 47.05 78.02 -41.32
N GLN A 878 46.98 77.20 -42.37
CA GLN A 878 45.85 77.17 -43.30
C GLN A 878 44.87 76.04 -42.96
N PRO A 879 43.55 76.30 -42.87
CA PRO A 879 42.54 75.27 -42.63
C PRO A 879 42.16 74.50 -43.91
N THR A 880 43.07 74.42 -44.89
CA THR A 880 42.87 73.69 -46.14
C THR A 880 44.11 72.85 -46.46
N ALA A 881 43.89 71.61 -46.86
CA ALA A 881 44.89 70.67 -47.35
C ALA A 881 44.67 70.39 -48.84
N MET A 882 45.67 69.80 -49.49
CA MET A 882 45.50 69.19 -50.81
C MET A 882 45.75 67.70 -50.72
N VAL A 883 44.79 66.87 -51.13
CA VAL A 883 44.87 65.41 -51.14
C VAL A 883 44.81 64.94 -52.58
N SER A 884 45.90 64.33 -53.07
CA SER A 884 46.04 63.88 -54.46
C SER A 884 45.62 64.94 -55.49
N GLY A 885 45.99 66.20 -55.26
CA GLY A 885 45.68 67.34 -56.13
C GLY A 885 44.33 68.04 -55.89
N ASN A 886 43.48 67.54 -55.00
CA ASN A 886 42.18 68.16 -54.68
C ASN A 886 42.24 68.93 -53.35
N LEU A 887 41.67 70.14 -53.31
CA LEU A 887 41.56 70.93 -52.07
C LEU A 887 40.51 70.33 -51.13
N VAL A 888 40.89 70.12 -49.87
CA VAL A 888 40.03 69.57 -48.81
C VAL A 888 40.13 70.45 -47.57
N ALA A 889 38.99 70.77 -46.95
CA ALA A 889 38.96 71.54 -45.71
C ALA A 889 39.47 70.71 -44.52
N LEU A 890 40.17 71.39 -43.61
CA LEU A 890 40.62 70.84 -42.33
C LEU A 890 39.79 71.42 -41.19
N ASP A 891 39.39 70.56 -40.25
CA ASP A 891 38.69 71.00 -39.05
C ASP A 891 39.55 71.88 -38.13
N VAL A 892 40.87 71.68 -38.16
CA VAL A 892 41.85 72.51 -37.47
C VAL A 892 43.10 72.64 -38.35
N ALA A 893 43.67 73.84 -38.43
CA ALA A 893 44.86 74.09 -39.22
C ALA A 893 46.10 73.40 -38.59
N PRO A 894 47.02 72.85 -39.41
CA PRO A 894 48.28 72.32 -38.90
C PRO A 894 49.15 73.47 -38.38
N GLU A 895 49.93 73.21 -37.33
CA GLU A 895 50.75 74.25 -36.69
C GLU A 895 52.14 73.76 -36.29
N ILE A 896 53.04 74.70 -36.01
CA ILE A 896 54.35 74.37 -35.46
C ILE A 896 54.33 74.71 -33.97
N LEU A 897 54.46 73.68 -33.14
CA LEU A 897 54.55 73.81 -31.68
C LEU A 897 55.87 73.20 -31.20
N ASN A 898 56.65 73.96 -30.41
CA ASN A 898 57.94 73.52 -29.85
C ASN A 898 58.91 72.94 -30.90
N GLY A 899 58.90 73.49 -32.12
CA GLY A 899 59.76 73.01 -33.21
C GLY A 899 59.32 71.68 -33.84
N ARG A 900 58.07 71.27 -33.65
CA ARG A 900 57.43 70.12 -34.33
C ARG A 900 56.17 70.53 -35.06
N THR A 901 55.96 69.93 -36.23
CA THR A 901 54.73 70.12 -37.00
C THR A 901 53.65 69.20 -36.47
N MET A 902 52.61 69.82 -35.92
CA MET A 902 51.44 69.19 -35.34
C MET A 902 50.32 69.22 -36.37
N VAL A 903 49.73 68.06 -36.68
CA VAL A 903 48.71 67.92 -37.73
C VAL A 903 47.46 67.21 -37.19
N PRO A 904 46.26 67.45 -37.75
CA PRO A 904 45.04 66.81 -37.29
C PRO A 904 45.10 65.30 -37.56
N LEU A 905 45.19 64.51 -36.49
CA LEU A 905 45.40 63.06 -36.56
C LEU A 905 44.36 62.38 -37.43
N ARG A 906 43.08 62.59 -37.12
CA ARG A 906 41.95 61.92 -37.80
C ARG A 906 41.99 62.17 -39.31
N PHE A 907 42.16 63.43 -39.72
CA PHE A 907 42.22 63.79 -41.14
C PHE A 907 43.33 63.02 -41.85
N VAL A 908 44.55 63.03 -41.28
CA VAL A 908 45.70 62.38 -41.92
C VAL A 908 45.48 60.87 -42.00
N VAL A 909 45.11 60.20 -40.91
CA VAL A 909 45.05 58.73 -40.87
C VAL A 909 43.84 58.15 -41.62
N GLU A 910 42.67 58.80 -41.58
CA GLU A 910 41.51 58.37 -42.36
C GLU A 910 41.76 58.55 -43.86
N THR A 911 42.45 59.63 -44.26
CA THR A 911 42.87 59.84 -45.65
C THR A 911 43.84 58.75 -46.13
N LEU A 912 44.62 58.16 -45.21
CA LEU A 912 45.54 57.05 -45.48
C LEU A 912 44.88 55.65 -45.32
N GLY A 913 43.57 55.62 -45.10
CA GLY A 913 42.75 54.40 -45.07
C GLY A 913 42.69 53.69 -43.71
N TYR A 914 43.09 54.34 -42.62
CA TYR A 914 42.91 53.79 -41.27
C TYR A 914 41.50 54.09 -40.75
N LYS A 915 40.90 53.12 -40.05
CA LYS A 915 39.71 53.34 -39.25
C LYS A 915 40.12 53.91 -37.89
N VAL A 916 39.44 54.98 -37.45
CA VAL A 916 39.70 55.63 -36.16
C VAL A 916 38.59 55.32 -35.18
N GLU A 917 38.94 54.75 -34.04
CA GLU A 917 38.03 54.45 -32.93
C GLU A 917 38.47 55.19 -31.66
N TRP A 918 37.49 55.64 -30.89
CA TRP A 918 37.71 56.30 -29.60
C TRP A 918 37.22 55.40 -28.46
N LEU A 919 38.13 54.98 -27.59
CA LEU A 919 37.90 54.09 -26.45
C LEU A 919 38.02 54.86 -25.13
N GLY A 920 37.28 55.96 -25.00
CA GLY A 920 37.12 56.66 -23.71
C GLY A 920 38.40 57.24 -23.11
N GLY A 921 39.33 57.74 -23.94
CA GLY A 921 40.63 58.27 -23.52
C GLY A 921 41.77 57.83 -24.43
N THR A 922 41.60 56.68 -25.08
CA THR A 922 42.54 56.11 -26.05
C THR A 922 41.96 56.20 -27.46
N ILE A 923 42.76 56.67 -28.41
CA ILE A 923 42.50 56.59 -29.86
C ILE A 923 43.12 55.29 -30.36
N ARG A 924 42.30 54.43 -30.95
CA ARG A 924 42.75 53.21 -31.63
C ARG A 924 42.62 53.39 -33.14
N LEU A 925 43.72 53.17 -33.86
CA LEU A 925 43.80 53.19 -35.32
C LEU A 925 43.95 51.75 -35.81
N MET A 926 43.13 51.35 -36.77
CA MET A 926 43.10 49.97 -37.29
C MET A 926 43.12 49.96 -38.82
N LYS A 927 43.90 49.06 -39.41
CA LYS A 927 43.97 48.83 -40.86
C LYS A 927 44.06 47.36 -41.22
#